data_AF-A0A438J8C9-F1
#
_entry.id   AF-A0A438J8C9-F1
#
_cell.length_a   1.000
_cell.length_b   1.000
_cell.length_c   1.000
_cell.angle_alpha   90.00
_cell.angle_beta   90.00
_cell.angle_gamma   90.00
#
_symmetry.space_group_name_H-M   'P 1'
#
loop_
_entity.id
_entity.type
_entity.pdbx_description
1 polymer ?
#
loop_
_entity_poly.entity_id
_entity_poly.type
_entity_poly.pdbx_seq_one_letter_code
_entity_poly.pdbx_strand_id
1 'polypeptide(L)'
;MVSLMVRQPSYRKSFIESAMKTARLYGFHGLDLFWLWPNTESDMKNMGALLDELRAAVKLESRNSGKAPLILTMAVHYVPTLYSVSYHIEAIQRNLDWAHIPAYDYYLPSRVNFTHAHAALYDPLSNVSTDFGIREWISKGFPASKLVLGLPYHGYAWTLVNPNHNGIGAPASGIAMTADGSMSYKYIKWFLRSYGATSMYNATYVVNYVTIGTTWIGFDDVQAIRAKISYAKEKKLLGYNVFQVSNDDNWALSQAAQDDDKDHHKKQELLVKILVPIAVLNLVAGSIMCCYSRSRVLKAIGTRNLGKISLHEVGSKSSGVENFNSNAPNLRVFSFAEIKEATNNFSFENKLGEGGFGPVYKGKSQKGEEMAVKRLSKTSNQGAEEFINEVTLTAKLQHVNLVRLQGFCTEGEEKMLIYEYMPNKSLDFYLFDLTRRYFLDWTKRIAIIEGIIQGLLYLQEYSNFTIIHRDLKASNILLDSEMKPKISDFGIARAFQKDEHEASTGRIVGTYGYVPPEYVRRGIYSMKYDVYSFGVLLLQIISSRRNSCTYGLSQNLNLLEYAYELWKEGEGMRFMDPSLDDSSSSCKLMACMQVALLCIQENPDHRPNNVGSVFNAQKRNCSHACPLRPAFSIKSNEDKLSVNDATTSSQQNILSVNDATISDLVPR
;
A
#
# COMPACT_ATOMS: atom_id res chain seq x y z
N MET A 1 -16.92 -5.05 -27.55
CA MET A 1 -17.99 -5.20 -26.53
C MET A 1 -18.81 -3.93 -26.35
N VAL A 2 -18.22 -2.76 -26.06
CA VAL A 2 -18.98 -1.52 -25.77
C VAL A 2 -19.80 -0.99 -26.96
N SER A 3 -19.25 -1.03 -28.18
CA SER A 3 -19.99 -0.68 -29.41
C SER A 3 -21.28 -1.52 -29.58
N LEU A 4 -21.23 -2.83 -29.27
CA LEU A 4 -22.42 -3.68 -29.30
C LEU A 4 -23.44 -3.28 -28.24
N MET A 5 -23.00 -2.97 -27.02
CA MET A 5 -23.87 -2.56 -25.92
C MET A 5 -24.65 -1.28 -26.24
N VAL A 6 -24.01 -0.26 -26.84
CA VAL A 6 -24.70 1.01 -27.12
C VAL A 6 -25.62 0.95 -28.35
N ARG A 7 -25.43 -0.06 -29.23
CA ARG A 7 -26.09 -0.13 -30.54
C ARG A 7 -27.61 -0.26 -30.47
N GLN A 8 -28.16 -0.95 -29.48
CA GLN A 8 -29.60 -1.20 -29.38
C GLN A 8 -30.19 -0.57 -28.11
N PRO A 9 -31.38 0.06 -28.19
CA PRO A 9 -32.06 0.61 -27.01
C PRO A 9 -32.31 -0.43 -25.89
N SER A 10 -32.60 -1.67 -26.25
CA SER A 10 -32.79 -2.78 -25.30
C SER A 10 -31.52 -3.08 -24.50
N TYR A 11 -30.36 -3.08 -25.15
CA TYR A 11 -29.07 -3.33 -24.51
C TYR A 11 -28.66 -2.17 -23.61
N ARG A 12 -28.86 -0.92 -24.06
CA ARG A 12 -28.65 0.27 -23.23
C ARG A 12 -29.52 0.26 -21.99
N LYS A 13 -30.81 -0.04 -22.14
CA LYS A 13 -31.74 -0.16 -21.01
C LYS A 13 -31.27 -1.21 -20.00
N SER A 14 -30.92 -2.41 -20.47
CA SER A 14 -30.40 -3.48 -19.61
C SER A 14 -29.12 -3.08 -18.89
N PHE A 15 -28.19 -2.42 -19.59
CA PHE A 15 -26.97 -1.88 -18.99
C PHE A 15 -27.29 -0.85 -17.91
N ILE A 16 -28.14 0.14 -18.19
CA ILE A 16 -28.54 1.20 -17.25
C ILE A 16 -29.15 0.58 -15.98
N GLU A 17 -30.11 -0.32 -16.13
CA GLU A 17 -30.78 -0.98 -15.01
C GLU A 17 -29.79 -1.77 -14.16
N SER A 18 -28.91 -2.54 -14.80
CA SER A 18 -27.89 -3.33 -14.09
C SER A 18 -26.87 -2.45 -13.36
N ALA A 19 -26.38 -1.37 -14.00
CA ALA A 19 -25.38 -0.47 -13.45
C ALA A 19 -25.94 0.30 -12.26
N MET A 20 -27.16 0.84 -12.38
CA MET A 20 -27.82 1.55 -11.29
C MET A 20 -28.14 0.63 -10.11
N LYS A 21 -28.65 -0.58 -10.37
CA LYS A 21 -28.91 -1.57 -9.33
C LYS A 21 -27.62 -1.92 -8.57
N THR A 22 -26.53 -2.15 -9.29
CA THR A 22 -25.21 -2.44 -8.74
C THR A 22 -24.70 -1.27 -7.89
N ALA A 23 -24.75 -0.04 -8.42
CA ALA A 23 -24.34 1.15 -7.69
C ALA A 23 -25.06 1.29 -6.36
N ARG A 24 -26.37 1.06 -6.34
CA ARG A 24 -27.16 1.10 -5.11
C ARG A 24 -26.89 -0.07 -4.17
N LEU A 25 -26.69 -1.28 -4.70
CA LEU A 25 -26.43 -2.48 -3.89
C LEU A 25 -25.16 -2.35 -3.05
N TYR A 26 -24.09 -1.78 -3.62
CA TYR A 26 -22.80 -1.62 -2.94
C TYR A 26 -22.59 -0.22 -2.34
N GLY A 27 -23.63 0.62 -2.32
CA GLY A 27 -23.55 1.96 -1.73
C GLY A 27 -22.64 2.95 -2.46
N PHE A 28 -22.43 2.77 -3.77
CA PHE A 28 -21.66 3.72 -4.57
C PHE A 28 -22.43 5.04 -4.77
N HIS A 29 -21.70 6.15 -4.72
CA HIS A 29 -22.25 7.49 -4.93
C HIS A 29 -22.51 7.82 -6.41
N GLY A 30 -21.94 7.05 -7.34
CA GLY A 30 -21.98 7.36 -8.76
C GLY A 30 -21.52 6.23 -9.66
N LEU A 31 -21.53 6.52 -10.96
CA LEU A 31 -21.10 5.66 -12.05
C LEU A 31 -20.09 6.43 -12.90
N ASP A 32 -18.94 5.80 -13.17
CA ASP A 32 -17.91 6.34 -14.05
C ASP A 32 -17.81 5.48 -15.32
N LEU A 33 -18.00 6.10 -16.47
CA LEU A 33 -17.93 5.44 -17.76
C LEU A 33 -16.52 5.57 -18.34
N PHE A 34 -15.94 4.47 -18.81
CA PHE A 34 -14.60 4.48 -19.41
C PHE A 34 -14.65 4.09 -20.88
N TRP A 35 -14.52 5.07 -21.79
CA TRP A 35 -14.45 4.81 -23.23
C TRP A 35 -13.60 5.86 -23.94
N LEU A 36 -12.29 5.60 -24.05
CA LEU A 36 -11.31 6.52 -24.63
C LEU A 36 -11.14 6.42 -26.16
N TRP A 37 -11.50 5.30 -26.76
CA TRP A 37 -11.27 5.06 -28.19
C TRP A 37 -12.60 4.91 -28.94
N PRO A 38 -13.15 6.00 -29.48
CA PRO A 38 -14.37 5.92 -30.26
C PRO A 38 -14.10 5.19 -31.60
N ASN A 39 -14.94 4.22 -31.97
CA ASN A 39 -14.70 3.40 -33.17
C ASN A 39 -15.39 3.97 -34.41
N THR A 40 -16.64 4.44 -34.27
CA THR A 40 -17.46 4.93 -35.40
C THR A 40 -18.32 6.11 -34.98
N GLU A 41 -18.74 6.92 -35.95
CA GLU A 41 -19.68 8.03 -35.71
C GLU A 41 -21.03 7.52 -35.17
N SER A 42 -21.50 6.36 -35.66
CA SER A 42 -22.71 5.73 -35.15
C SER A 42 -22.60 5.35 -33.67
N ASP A 43 -21.45 4.83 -33.24
CA ASP A 43 -21.19 4.54 -31.83
C ASP A 43 -21.26 5.80 -30.97
N MET A 44 -20.74 6.93 -31.45
CA MET A 44 -20.77 8.20 -30.70
C MET A 44 -22.18 8.78 -30.59
N LYS A 45 -22.99 8.66 -31.65
CA LYS A 45 -24.42 9.01 -31.58
C LYS A 45 -25.17 8.11 -30.59
N ASN A 46 -24.91 6.81 -30.62
CA ASN A 46 -25.50 5.83 -29.71
C ASN A 46 -25.07 6.04 -28.25
N MET A 47 -23.82 6.47 -28.04
CA MET A 47 -23.34 6.90 -26.73
C MET A 47 -24.09 8.14 -26.24
N GLY A 48 -24.33 9.13 -27.11
CA GLY A 48 -25.18 10.27 -26.77
C GLY A 48 -26.56 9.84 -26.25
N ALA A 49 -27.21 8.90 -26.96
CA ALA A 49 -28.48 8.32 -26.54
C ALA A 49 -28.39 7.57 -25.20
N LEU A 50 -27.30 6.80 -24.97
CA LEU A 50 -27.05 6.15 -23.68
C LEU A 50 -27.01 7.16 -22.54
N LEU A 51 -26.30 8.27 -22.72
CA LEU A 51 -26.15 9.29 -21.69
C LEU A 51 -27.48 9.98 -21.36
N ASP A 52 -28.29 10.29 -22.38
CA ASP A 52 -29.64 10.84 -22.20
C ASP A 52 -30.54 9.87 -21.41
N GLU A 53 -30.56 8.59 -21.81
CA GLU A 53 -31.34 7.53 -21.15
C GLU A 53 -30.88 7.29 -19.70
N LEU A 54 -29.55 7.23 -19.47
CA LEU A 54 -28.97 7.00 -18.15
C LEU A 54 -29.30 8.15 -17.18
N ARG A 55 -29.15 9.41 -17.62
CA ARG A 55 -29.48 10.55 -16.76
C ARG A 55 -30.98 10.62 -16.45
N ALA A 56 -31.83 10.28 -17.42
CA ALA A 56 -33.28 10.20 -17.20
C ALA A 56 -33.63 9.12 -16.17
N ALA A 57 -33.03 7.93 -16.28
CA ALA A 57 -33.23 6.83 -15.34
C ALA A 57 -32.76 7.19 -13.92
N VAL A 58 -31.59 7.79 -13.77
CA VAL A 58 -31.06 8.25 -12.46
C VAL A 58 -31.98 9.28 -11.82
N LYS A 59 -32.48 10.25 -12.59
CA LYS A 59 -33.44 11.25 -12.08
C LYS A 59 -34.75 10.59 -11.63
N LEU A 60 -35.25 9.61 -12.38
CA LEU A 60 -36.47 8.88 -12.04
C LEU A 60 -36.31 8.05 -10.77
N GLU A 61 -35.21 7.30 -10.64
CA GLU A 61 -34.92 6.49 -9.45
C GLU A 61 -34.75 7.36 -8.20
N SER A 62 -34.07 8.50 -8.32
CA SER A 62 -33.91 9.45 -7.21
C SER A 62 -35.27 9.99 -6.74
N ARG A 63 -36.16 10.36 -7.67
CA ARG A 63 -37.53 10.82 -7.33
C ARG A 63 -38.36 9.72 -6.66
N ASN A 64 -38.27 8.49 -7.13
CA ASN A 64 -39.08 7.38 -6.63
C ASN A 64 -38.60 6.85 -5.27
N SER A 65 -37.28 6.87 -5.03
CA SER A 65 -36.67 6.31 -3.82
C SER A 65 -36.40 7.34 -2.72
N GLY A 66 -36.40 8.64 -3.06
CA GLY A 66 -35.94 9.72 -2.18
C GLY A 66 -34.42 9.78 -1.99
N LYS A 67 -33.64 8.92 -2.67
CA LYS A 67 -32.18 8.91 -2.58
C LYS A 67 -31.56 10.02 -3.43
N ALA A 68 -30.39 10.50 -3.03
CA ALA A 68 -29.60 11.43 -3.84
C ALA A 68 -29.29 10.82 -5.23
N PRO A 69 -29.40 11.57 -6.33
CA PRO A 69 -29.12 11.06 -7.67
C PRO A 69 -27.65 10.60 -7.77
N LEU A 70 -27.42 9.51 -8.49
CA LEU A 70 -26.07 9.02 -8.76
C LEU A 70 -25.27 10.08 -9.54
N ILE A 71 -24.04 10.31 -9.10
CA ILE A 71 -23.05 11.13 -9.83
C ILE A 71 -22.67 10.36 -11.11
N LEU A 72 -22.71 11.00 -12.26
CA LEU A 72 -22.34 10.41 -13.54
C LEU A 72 -21.11 11.10 -14.11
N THR A 73 -20.05 10.33 -14.34
CA THR A 73 -18.79 10.82 -14.87
C THR A 73 -18.33 9.96 -16.04
N MET A 74 -17.40 10.48 -16.84
CA MET A 74 -16.83 9.72 -17.94
C MET A 74 -15.38 10.10 -18.20
N ALA A 75 -14.53 9.09 -18.38
CA ALA A 75 -13.20 9.24 -18.96
C ALA A 75 -13.33 9.46 -20.47
N VAL A 76 -12.80 10.57 -20.96
CA VAL A 76 -12.81 10.92 -22.39
C VAL A 76 -11.40 11.02 -22.93
N HIS A 77 -11.24 10.78 -24.23
CA HIS A 77 -9.96 10.98 -24.90
C HIS A 77 -9.46 12.42 -24.75
N TYR A 78 -8.14 12.62 -24.77
CA TYR A 78 -7.56 13.96 -24.54
C TYR A 78 -7.97 14.98 -25.61
N VAL A 79 -8.33 14.53 -26.82
CA VAL A 79 -8.96 15.35 -27.86
C VAL A 79 -10.40 14.90 -28.13
N PRO A 80 -11.34 15.83 -28.41
CA PRO A 80 -12.75 15.52 -28.64
C PRO A 80 -13.03 14.85 -29.99
N THR A 81 -12.09 14.95 -30.93
CA THR A 81 -12.17 14.36 -32.27
C THR A 81 -10.92 13.52 -32.50
N LEU A 82 -11.10 12.23 -32.76
CA LEU A 82 -10.03 11.29 -33.08
C LEU A 82 -10.24 10.81 -34.52
N TYR A 83 -9.27 11.13 -35.40
CA TYR A 83 -9.42 10.96 -36.85
C TYR A 83 -10.67 11.68 -37.37
N SER A 84 -11.69 10.93 -37.81
CA SER A 84 -12.96 11.46 -38.30
C SER A 84 -14.13 11.22 -37.32
N VAL A 85 -13.87 10.69 -36.12
CA VAL A 85 -14.91 10.36 -35.13
C VAL A 85 -14.86 11.35 -33.99
N SER A 86 -16.00 12.00 -33.69
CA SER A 86 -16.11 13.01 -32.63
C SER A 86 -17.06 12.57 -31.53
N TYR A 87 -16.72 12.90 -30.27
CA TYR A 87 -17.65 12.76 -29.16
C TYR A 87 -18.89 13.65 -29.34
N HIS A 88 -20.04 13.18 -28.86
CA HIS A 88 -21.26 13.99 -28.82
C HIS A 88 -21.23 14.97 -27.64
N ILE A 89 -20.47 16.05 -27.77
CA ILE A 89 -20.15 17.02 -26.70
C ILE A 89 -21.39 17.51 -25.94
N GLU A 90 -22.45 17.89 -26.66
CA GLU A 90 -23.70 18.38 -26.04
C GLU A 90 -24.36 17.35 -25.11
N ALA A 91 -24.32 16.06 -25.48
CA ALA A 91 -24.89 14.99 -24.67
C ALA A 91 -24.05 14.76 -23.41
N ILE A 92 -22.72 14.82 -23.52
CA ILE A 92 -21.80 14.74 -22.38
C ILE A 92 -22.07 15.91 -21.42
N GLN A 93 -22.13 17.15 -21.94
CA GLN A 93 -22.34 18.36 -21.15
C GLN A 93 -23.68 18.34 -20.42
N ARG A 94 -24.76 17.93 -21.09
CA ARG A 94 -26.12 17.89 -20.54
C ARG A 94 -26.31 16.79 -19.51
N ASN A 95 -25.68 15.63 -19.71
CA ASN A 95 -25.97 14.43 -18.93
C ASN A 95 -24.93 14.05 -17.90
N LEU A 96 -23.68 14.47 -18.00
CA LEU A 96 -22.66 14.16 -17.00
C LEU A 96 -22.47 15.30 -16.01
N ASP A 97 -22.12 14.95 -14.78
CA ASP A 97 -21.71 15.90 -13.77
C ASP A 97 -20.36 16.53 -14.18
N TRP A 98 -19.41 15.68 -14.60
CA TRP A 98 -18.17 16.10 -15.26
C TRP A 98 -17.61 15.02 -16.18
N ALA A 99 -16.72 15.43 -17.08
CA ALA A 99 -15.85 14.54 -17.84
C ALA A 99 -14.41 14.72 -17.36
N HIS A 100 -13.64 13.64 -17.33
CA HIS A 100 -12.24 13.70 -16.94
C HIS A 100 -11.33 13.20 -18.07
N ILE A 101 -10.21 13.88 -18.26
CA ILE A 101 -9.26 13.60 -19.34
C ILE A 101 -8.02 12.92 -18.73
N PRO A 102 -7.71 11.68 -19.11
CA PRO A 102 -6.42 11.06 -18.79
C PRO A 102 -5.30 11.85 -19.49
N ALA A 103 -4.62 12.72 -18.73
CA ALA A 103 -3.56 13.59 -19.24
C ALA A 103 -2.18 12.93 -19.13
N TYR A 104 -2.12 11.67 -19.56
CA TYR A 104 -0.96 10.80 -19.48
C TYR A 104 -1.06 9.66 -20.51
N ASP A 105 0.00 8.85 -20.59
CA ASP A 105 0.17 7.71 -21.51
C ASP A 105 0.19 8.09 -23.00
N TYR A 106 0.61 9.32 -23.30
CA TYR A 106 0.76 9.84 -24.66
C TYR A 106 1.78 9.06 -25.49
N TYR A 107 2.91 8.70 -24.86
CA TYR A 107 4.01 7.97 -25.48
C TYR A 107 4.40 6.81 -24.56
N LEU A 108 4.43 5.60 -25.13
CA LEU A 108 4.66 4.36 -24.39
C LEU A 108 5.83 3.59 -25.01
N PRO A 109 6.69 2.96 -24.18
CA PRO A 109 7.84 2.18 -24.68
C PRO A 109 7.44 0.96 -25.51
N SER A 110 6.20 0.49 -25.37
CA SER A 110 5.61 -0.57 -26.18
C SER A 110 5.19 -0.11 -27.58
N ARG A 111 5.13 1.19 -27.83
CA ARG A 111 4.64 1.79 -29.09
C ARG A 111 5.69 2.58 -29.84
N VAL A 112 6.67 3.14 -29.15
CA VAL A 112 7.73 3.97 -29.74
C VAL A 112 9.12 3.53 -29.30
N ASN A 113 10.08 3.66 -30.21
CA ASN A 113 11.50 3.32 -30.02
C ASN A 113 12.36 4.55 -29.68
N PHE A 114 11.78 5.52 -28.98
CA PHE A 114 12.48 6.69 -28.45
C PHE A 114 11.85 7.10 -27.12
N THR A 115 12.65 7.72 -26.24
CA THR A 115 12.17 8.24 -24.95
C THR A 115 11.25 9.43 -25.19
N HIS A 116 10.18 9.57 -24.40
CA HIS A 116 9.36 10.78 -24.49
C HIS A 116 8.61 11.09 -23.17
N ALA A 117 8.06 12.30 -23.09
CA ALA A 117 7.16 12.71 -22.02
C ALA A 117 5.80 12.01 -22.17
N HIS A 118 5.55 10.94 -21.40
CA HIS A 118 4.26 10.23 -21.42
C HIS A 118 3.10 11.08 -20.90
N ALA A 119 3.38 12.13 -20.12
CA ALA A 119 2.39 13.01 -19.52
C ALA A 119 2.71 14.49 -19.76
N ALA A 120 3.08 14.85 -20.98
CA ALA A 120 3.41 16.22 -21.34
C ALA A 120 2.24 17.20 -21.06
N LEU A 121 2.48 18.23 -20.23
CA LEU A 121 1.54 19.35 -20.11
C LEU A 121 1.53 20.18 -21.39
N TYR A 122 2.73 20.45 -21.90
CA TYR A 122 2.98 21.13 -23.17
C TYR A 122 3.89 20.28 -24.05
N ASP A 123 3.72 20.36 -25.37
CA ASP A 123 4.63 19.79 -26.34
C ASP A 123 4.77 20.79 -27.50
N PRO A 124 5.92 21.46 -27.66
CA PRO A 124 6.09 22.44 -28.75
C PRO A 124 6.25 21.79 -30.12
N LEU A 125 6.50 20.47 -30.18
CA LEU A 125 6.78 19.75 -31.42
C LEU A 125 5.57 18.98 -31.95
N SER A 126 4.52 18.81 -31.15
CA SER A 126 3.33 18.05 -31.52
C SER A 126 2.06 18.53 -30.83
N ASN A 127 0.91 18.09 -31.34
CA ASN A 127 -0.38 18.32 -30.69
C ASN A 127 -0.68 17.30 -29.57
N VAL A 128 0.26 16.41 -29.23
CA VAL A 128 0.09 15.37 -28.22
C VAL A 128 0.50 15.93 -26.85
N SER A 129 -0.36 16.80 -26.29
CA SER A 129 -0.17 17.38 -24.96
C SER A 129 -1.50 17.66 -24.27
N THR A 130 -1.44 17.79 -22.95
CA THR A 130 -2.61 18.14 -22.12
C THR A 130 -3.18 19.51 -22.49
N ASP A 131 -2.35 20.53 -22.65
CA ASP A 131 -2.82 21.88 -22.98
C ASP A 131 -3.55 21.93 -24.32
N PHE A 132 -3.00 21.28 -25.35
CA PHE A 132 -3.66 21.18 -26.65
C PHE A 132 -5.05 20.54 -26.52
N GLY A 133 -5.14 19.38 -25.86
CA GLY A 133 -6.39 18.66 -25.68
C GLY A 133 -7.45 19.46 -24.92
N ILE A 134 -7.06 20.11 -23.82
CA ILE A 134 -7.96 20.96 -23.03
C ILE A 134 -8.48 22.14 -23.87
N ARG A 135 -7.62 22.80 -24.65
CA ARG A 135 -8.04 23.89 -25.55
C ARG A 135 -9.01 23.40 -26.62
N GLU A 136 -8.79 22.22 -27.20
CA GLU A 136 -9.70 21.65 -28.20
C GLU A 136 -11.08 21.38 -27.61
N TRP A 137 -11.18 20.72 -26.44
CA TRP A 137 -12.46 20.48 -25.77
C TRP A 137 -13.23 21.77 -25.48
N ILE A 138 -12.54 22.81 -24.99
CA ILE A 138 -13.15 24.11 -24.70
C ILE A 138 -13.58 24.83 -25.99
N SER A 139 -12.73 24.82 -27.02
CA SER A 139 -13.03 25.47 -28.31
C SER A 139 -14.27 24.86 -29.00
N LYS A 140 -14.51 23.57 -28.77
CA LYS A 140 -15.69 22.84 -29.26
C LYS A 140 -16.92 22.98 -28.35
N GLY A 141 -16.85 23.86 -27.35
CA GLY A 141 -17.99 24.25 -26.51
C GLY A 141 -18.15 23.50 -25.20
N PHE A 142 -17.23 22.60 -24.83
CA PHE A 142 -17.32 21.92 -23.54
C PHE A 142 -16.84 22.84 -22.40
N PRO A 143 -17.60 23.02 -21.31
CA PRO A 143 -17.27 24.00 -20.28
C PRO A 143 -16.08 23.53 -19.42
N ALA A 144 -15.09 24.41 -19.23
CA ALA A 144 -13.94 24.17 -18.37
C ALA A 144 -14.36 23.74 -16.95
N SER A 145 -15.42 24.34 -16.41
CA SER A 145 -15.98 24.01 -15.09
C SER A 145 -16.63 22.62 -14.98
N LYS A 146 -16.64 21.82 -16.06
CA LYS A 146 -17.02 20.40 -16.04
C LYS A 146 -15.89 19.48 -16.54
N LEU A 147 -14.69 20.01 -16.75
CA LEU A 147 -13.51 19.22 -17.11
C LEU A 147 -12.66 18.96 -15.86
N VAL A 148 -12.23 17.72 -15.71
CA VAL A 148 -11.34 17.27 -14.65
C VAL A 148 -10.04 16.76 -15.26
N LEU A 149 -8.91 17.19 -14.72
CA LEU A 149 -7.58 16.84 -15.21
C LEU A 149 -7.06 15.54 -14.58
N GLY A 150 -6.70 14.55 -15.40
CA GLY A 150 -6.10 13.30 -14.94
C GLY A 150 -4.60 13.40 -14.69
N LEU A 151 -4.17 13.10 -13.47
CA LEU A 151 -2.77 13.12 -13.07
C LEU A 151 -2.19 11.69 -13.00
N PRO A 152 -1.00 11.44 -13.58
CA PRO A 152 -0.34 10.15 -13.48
C PRO A 152 0.46 10.06 -12.20
N TYR A 153 0.22 9.02 -11.40
CA TYR A 153 1.09 8.65 -10.28
C TYR A 153 2.03 7.51 -10.67
N HIS A 154 2.36 7.44 -11.96
CA HIS A 154 3.23 6.44 -12.56
C HIS A 154 4.11 7.10 -13.61
N GLY A 155 5.09 6.33 -14.08
CA GLY A 155 5.95 6.68 -15.20
C GLY A 155 6.21 5.47 -16.08
N TYR A 156 7.06 5.66 -17.08
CA TYR A 156 7.49 4.59 -17.98
C TYR A 156 9.00 4.54 -18.11
N ALA A 157 9.53 3.33 -18.28
CA ALA A 157 10.94 3.04 -18.45
C ALA A 157 11.25 2.54 -19.87
N TRP A 158 12.29 3.11 -20.45
CA TRP A 158 12.86 2.78 -21.75
C TRP A 158 14.30 2.27 -21.60
N THR A 159 14.69 1.36 -22.48
CA THR A 159 16.10 0.97 -22.66
C THR A 159 16.71 1.85 -23.75
N LEU A 160 17.64 2.75 -23.39
CA LEU A 160 18.38 3.58 -24.32
C LEU A 160 19.31 2.76 -25.20
N VAL A 161 19.41 3.13 -26.48
CA VAL A 161 20.43 2.58 -27.38
C VAL A 161 21.82 3.07 -26.99
N ASN A 162 21.94 4.32 -26.57
CA ASN A 162 23.18 4.92 -26.10
C ASN A 162 22.91 5.75 -24.84
N PRO A 163 23.49 5.40 -23.68
CA PRO A 163 23.24 6.12 -22.42
C PRO A 163 23.75 7.58 -22.42
N ASN A 164 24.66 7.93 -23.33
CA ASN A 164 25.14 9.31 -23.50
C ASN A 164 24.12 10.21 -24.23
N HIS A 165 23.12 9.61 -24.90
CA HIS A 165 21.99 10.32 -25.48
C HIS A 165 20.76 10.01 -24.63
N ASN A 166 20.43 10.88 -23.69
CA ASN A 166 19.47 10.58 -22.63
C ASN A 166 18.42 11.68 -22.39
N GLY A 167 18.31 12.63 -23.33
CA GLY A 167 17.20 13.59 -23.33
C GLY A 167 15.87 12.95 -23.71
N ILE A 168 14.81 13.74 -23.62
CA ILE A 168 13.52 13.43 -24.27
C ILE A 168 13.75 13.40 -25.78
N GLY A 169 13.29 12.33 -26.45
CA GLY A 169 13.51 12.07 -27.88
C GLY A 169 14.74 11.22 -28.18
N ALA A 170 15.45 10.72 -27.16
CA ALA A 170 16.62 9.88 -27.37
C ALA A 170 16.25 8.50 -27.94
N PRO A 171 17.04 7.93 -28.87
CA PRO A 171 16.80 6.58 -29.39
C PRO A 171 16.81 5.50 -28.30
N ALA A 172 15.79 4.64 -28.33
CA ALA A 172 15.59 3.56 -27.37
C ALA A 172 15.29 2.23 -28.08
N SER A 173 15.77 1.12 -27.52
CA SER A 173 15.51 -0.23 -28.03
C SER A 173 14.16 -0.80 -27.56
N GLY A 174 13.40 -0.05 -26.76
CA GLY A 174 12.05 -0.41 -26.30
C GLY A 174 11.91 -0.39 -24.78
N ILE A 175 11.09 -1.31 -24.28
CA ILE A 175 10.67 -1.43 -22.87
C ILE A 175 11.85 -1.71 -21.92
N ALA A 176 11.80 -1.15 -20.71
CA ALA A 176 12.71 -1.46 -19.60
C ALA A 176 11.94 -1.73 -18.30
N MET A 177 12.62 -2.35 -17.33
CA MET A 177 12.14 -2.60 -15.95
C MET A 177 10.98 -3.59 -15.80
N THR A 178 9.82 -3.31 -16.38
CA THR A 178 8.59 -4.12 -16.29
C THR A 178 8.13 -4.58 -17.67
N ALA A 179 7.14 -5.47 -17.74
CA ALA A 179 6.69 -6.08 -19.00
C ALA A 179 6.12 -5.05 -20.00
N ASP A 180 5.52 -3.96 -19.52
CA ASP A 180 4.97 -2.88 -20.34
C ASP A 180 5.73 -1.56 -20.16
N GLY A 181 6.77 -1.57 -19.34
CA GLY A 181 7.59 -0.42 -18.98
C GLY A 181 6.98 0.47 -17.91
N SER A 182 5.76 0.22 -17.45
CA SER A 182 5.12 1.04 -16.42
C SER A 182 5.82 0.90 -15.07
N MET A 183 5.91 1.99 -14.31
CA MET A 183 6.47 2.02 -12.96
C MET A 183 5.63 2.93 -12.07
N SER A 184 5.21 2.46 -10.90
CA SER A 184 4.56 3.32 -9.91
C SER A 184 5.51 4.39 -9.40
N TYR A 185 5.01 5.58 -9.08
CA TYR A 185 5.83 6.66 -8.54
C TYR A 185 6.61 6.23 -7.28
N LYS A 186 5.98 5.48 -6.37
CA LYS A 186 6.63 4.84 -5.21
C LYS A 186 7.83 3.97 -5.59
N TYR A 187 7.69 3.16 -6.64
CA TYR A 187 8.79 2.32 -7.12
C TYR A 187 9.90 3.17 -7.76
N ILE A 188 9.55 4.21 -8.51
CA ILE A 188 10.51 5.16 -9.08
C ILE A 188 11.30 5.86 -7.97
N LYS A 189 10.65 6.33 -6.90
CA LYS A 189 11.34 6.96 -5.76
C LYS A 189 12.24 5.98 -5.01
N TRP A 190 11.80 4.74 -4.82
CA TRP A 190 12.66 3.69 -4.28
C TRP A 190 13.88 3.45 -5.19
N PHE A 191 13.69 3.39 -6.51
CA PHE A 191 14.75 3.19 -7.49
C PHE A 191 15.79 4.32 -7.45
N LEU A 192 15.35 5.58 -7.44
CA LEU A 192 16.22 6.75 -7.29
C LEU A 192 17.09 6.68 -6.01
N ARG A 193 16.47 6.34 -4.87
CA ARG A 193 17.18 6.21 -3.58
C ARG A 193 18.23 5.10 -3.62
N SER A 194 17.90 3.95 -4.21
CA SER A 194 18.79 2.79 -4.26
C SER A 194 20.05 3.04 -5.10
N TYR A 195 19.96 3.86 -6.15
CA TYR A 195 21.08 4.17 -7.04
C TYR A 195 21.71 5.54 -6.78
N GLY A 196 21.26 6.28 -5.76
CA GLY A 196 21.74 7.64 -5.47
C GLY A 196 21.51 8.62 -6.62
N ALA A 197 20.51 8.38 -7.47
CA ALA A 197 20.24 9.18 -8.65
C ALA A 197 19.27 10.33 -8.35
N THR A 198 19.45 11.44 -9.04
CA THR A 198 18.55 12.60 -8.97
C THR A 198 17.79 12.71 -10.29
N SER A 199 16.49 12.98 -10.22
CA SER A 199 15.68 13.22 -11.42
C SER A 199 15.91 14.63 -11.95
N MET A 200 15.84 14.77 -13.27
CA MET A 200 15.86 16.05 -13.97
C MET A 200 14.44 16.50 -14.26
N TYR A 201 14.14 17.76 -13.94
CA TYR A 201 12.86 18.39 -14.32
C TYR A 201 13.00 19.05 -15.69
N ASN A 202 12.11 18.69 -16.62
CA ASN A 202 12.01 19.34 -17.92
C ASN A 202 10.87 20.36 -17.91
N ALA A 203 11.21 21.65 -17.92
CA ALA A 203 10.24 22.73 -17.90
C ALA A 203 9.47 22.90 -19.23
N THR A 204 9.98 22.37 -20.35
CA THR A 204 9.30 22.45 -21.65
C THR A 204 8.07 21.53 -21.67
N TYR A 205 8.22 20.29 -21.19
CA TYR A 205 7.14 19.30 -21.16
C TYR A 205 6.41 19.23 -19.82
N VAL A 206 7.00 19.82 -18.77
CA VAL A 206 6.52 19.76 -17.37
C VAL A 206 6.42 18.33 -16.86
N VAL A 207 7.53 17.59 -17.03
CA VAL A 207 7.71 16.21 -16.54
C VAL A 207 9.10 16.07 -15.94
N ASN A 208 9.31 15.00 -15.19
CA ASN A 208 10.61 14.58 -14.70
C ASN A 208 11.12 13.37 -15.49
N TYR A 209 12.42 13.20 -15.54
CA TYR A 209 13.03 11.97 -16.00
C TYR A 209 14.35 11.69 -15.30
N VAL A 210 14.81 10.45 -15.34
CA VAL A 210 16.11 10.04 -14.83
C VAL A 210 16.75 9.03 -15.77
N THR A 211 18.08 8.99 -15.77
CA THR A 211 18.85 7.98 -16.52
C THR A 211 19.85 7.31 -15.60
N ILE A 212 19.81 5.98 -15.54
CA ILE A 212 20.76 5.14 -14.80
C ILE A 212 21.24 4.05 -15.73
N GLY A 213 22.51 4.12 -16.14
CA GLY A 213 23.03 3.26 -17.22
C GLY A 213 22.20 3.46 -18.49
N THR A 214 21.72 2.36 -19.08
CA THR A 214 20.83 2.39 -20.25
C THR A 214 19.36 2.57 -19.90
N THR A 215 18.97 2.60 -18.62
CA THR A 215 17.55 2.77 -18.24
C THR A 215 17.20 4.25 -18.16
N TRP A 216 16.22 4.67 -18.95
CA TRP A 216 15.62 6.01 -18.90
C TRP A 216 14.20 5.92 -18.38
N ILE A 217 13.84 6.71 -17.37
CA ILE A 217 12.51 6.66 -16.74
C ILE A 217 11.91 8.06 -16.78
N GLY A 218 10.75 8.22 -17.44
CA GLY A 218 9.97 9.47 -17.47
C GLY A 218 8.75 9.37 -16.57
N PHE A 219 8.48 10.40 -15.76
CA PHE A 219 7.42 10.41 -14.75
C PHE A 219 7.10 11.84 -14.26
N ASP A 220 6.06 12.02 -13.45
CA ASP A 220 5.81 13.29 -12.74
C ASP A 220 6.32 13.22 -11.29
N ASP A 221 7.18 14.16 -10.89
CA ASP A 221 7.52 14.39 -9.47
C ASP A 221 6.68 15.54 -8.89
N VAL A 222 6.84 15.83 -7.60
CA VAL A 222 6.13 16.86 -6.83
C VAL A 222 6.07 18.21 -7.57
N GLN A 223 7.16 18.62 -8.22
CA GLN A 223 7.22 19.88 -8.97
C GLN A 223 6.31 19.87 -10.21
N ALA A 224 6.27 18.77 -10.96
CA ALA A 224 5.41 18.62 -12.14
C ALA A 224 3.93 18.61 -11.74
N ILE A 225 3.58 17.87 -10.67
CA ILE A 225 2.21 17.84 -10.14
C ILE A 225 1.74 19.22 -9.73
N ARG A 226 2.55 19.98 -8.97
CA ARG A 226 2.19 21.37 -8.59
C ARG A 226 1.93 22.25 -9.81
N ALA A 227 2.79 22.18 -10.83
CA ALA A 227 2.62 22.97 -12.04
C ALA A 227 1.32 22.60 -12.79
N LYS A 228 0.99 21.31 -12.90
CA LYS A 228 -0.26 20.84 -13.52
C LYS A 228 -1.51 21.26 -12.75
N ILE A 229 -1.42 21.32 -11.42
CA ILE A 229 -2.49 21.84 -10.56
C ILE A 229 -2.68 23.35 -10.74
N SER A 230 -1.58 24.12 -10.80
CA SER A 230 -1.65 25.54 -11.11
C SER A 230 -2.27 25.79 -12.49
N TYR A 231 -1.91 24.98 -13.48
CA TYR A 231 -2.52 25.01 -14.81
C TYR A 231 -4.03 24.75 -14.76
N ALA A 232 -4.47 23.70 -14.05
CA ALA A 232 -5.89 23.37 -13.93
C ALA A 232 -6.70 24.54 -13.33
N LYS A 233 -6.12 25.24 -12.34
CA LYS A 233 -6.71 26.43 -11.72
C LYS A 233 -6.76 27.62 -12.67
N GLU A 234 -5.67 27.90 -13.38
CA GLU A 234 -5.60 28.97 -14.38
C GLU A 234 -6.66 28.78 -15.47
N LYS A 235 -6.82 27.54 -15.96
CA LYS A 235 -7.86 27.19 -16.94
C LYS A 235 -9.26 27.06 -16.36
N LYS A 236 -9.44 27.24 -15.05
CA LYS A 236 -10.73 27.12 -14.34
C LYS A 236 -11.39 25.76 -14.56
N LEU A 237 -10.57 24.71 -14.56
CA LEU A 237 -11.06 23.32 -14.59
C LEU A 237 -11.80 23.00 -13.28
N LEU A 238 -12.70 22.02 -13.31
CA LEU A 238 -13.47 21.61 -12.12
C LEU A 238 -12.56 21.04 -11.02
N GLY A 239 -11.49 20.36 -11.40
CA GLY A 239 -10.55 19.73 -10.48
C GLY A 239 -9.62 18.75 -11.18
N TYR A 240 -9.17 17.76 -10.44
CA TYR A 240 -8.26 16.72 -10.91
C TYR A 240 -8.68 15.34 -10.39
N ASN A 241 -8.36 14.29 -11.14
CA ASN A 241 -8.47 12.90 -10.70
C ASN A 241 -7.12 12.21 -10.85
N VAL A 242 -6.91 11.13 -10.10
CA VAL A 242 -5.64 10.40 -10.06
C VAL A 242 -5.88 8.95 -10.44
N PHE A 243 -5.10 8.44 -11.39
CA PHE A 243 -5.13 7.02 -11.71
C PHE A 243 -4.07 6.26 -10.91
N GLN A 244 -4.65 5.52 -9.96
CA GLN A 244 -4.09 4.77 -8.83
C GLN A 244 -3.30 5.59 -7.81
N VAL A 245 -4.03 6.12 -6.83
CA VAL A 245 -3.51 6.78 -5.62
C VAL A 245 -2.50 5.90 -4.86
N SER A 246 -2.65 4.57 -4.92
CA SER A 246 -1.71 3.60 -4.33
C SER A 246 -0.29 3.67 -4.89
N ASN A 247 -0.11 4.29 -6.06
CA ASN A 247 1.20 4.46 -6.67
C ASN A 247 2.01 5.61 -6.05
N ASP A 248 1.41 6.45 -5.21
CA ASP A 248 2.08 7.56 -4.54
C ASP A 248 3.15 7.07 -3.53
N ASP A 249 4.19 7.87 -3.32
CA ASP A 249 5.24 7.61 -2.31
C ASP A 249 4.92 8.41 -1.06
N ASN A 250 4.30 7.76 -0.06
CA ASN A 250 3.93 8.40 1.21
C ASN A 250 3.07 9.66 1.04
N TRP A 251 2.10 9.63 0.11
CA TRP A 251 1.19 10.74 -0.18
C TRP A 251 1.88 12.01 -0.72
N ALA A 252 3.12 11.92 -1.20
CA ALA A 252 3.88 13.10 -1.63
C ALA A 252 3.20 13.83 -2.79
N LEU A 253 2.73 13.12 -3.82
CA LEU A 253 2.05 13.75 -4.96
C LEU A 253 0.65 14.23 -4.56
N SER A 254 -0.04 13.48 -3.71
CA SER A 254 -1.37 13.85 -3.19
C SER A 254 -1.34 15.12 -2.35
N GLN A 255 -0.33 15.28 -1.48
CA GLN A 255 -0.10 16.51 -0.73
C GLN A 255 0.29 17.66 -1.65
N ALA A 256 1.14 17.39 -2.65
CA ALA A 256 1.51 18.38 -3.66
C ALA A 256 0.29 18.89 -4.44
N ALA A 257 -0.70 18.01 -4.67
CA ALA A 257 -1.95 18.39 -5.32
C ALA A 257 -2.91 19.16 -4.40
N GLN A 258 -2.85 18.91 -3.09
CA GLN A 258 -3.69 19.56 -2.08
C GLN A 258 -3.20 20.96 -1.68
N ASP A 259 -1.90 21.26 -1.77
CA ASP A 259 -1.25 22.47 -1.22
C ASP A 259 -1.65 23.79 -1.95
N ASP A 260 -2.94 24.12 -1.95
CA ASP A 260 -3.59 25.41 -2.28
C ASP A 260 -3.58 26.46 -1.15
N ASP A 261 -3.72 26.03 0.11
CA ASP A 261 -3.98 26.95 1.23
C ASP A 261 -2.76 27.24 2.12
N LYS A 262 -1.70 26.41 2.07
CA LYS A 262 -0.55 26.61 2.96
C LYS A 262 0.34 27.77 2.55
N ASP A 263 0.40 28.16 1.28
CA ASP A 263 1.26 29.26 0.85
C ASP A 263 0.61 30.63 1.17
N HIS A 264 -0.73 30.71 1.09
CA HIS A 264 -1.49 31.88 1.53
C HIS A 264 -1.51 32.00 3.05
N HIS A 265 -1.68 30.89 3.78
CA HIS A 265 -1.57 30.87 5.23
C HIS A 265 -0.14 31.10 5.73
N LYS A 266 0.90 30.56 5.08
CA LYS A 266 2.30 30.87 5.45
C LYS A 266 2.63 32.33 5.20
N LYS A 267 2.18 32.93 4.09
CA LYS A 267 2.33 34.39 3.87
C LYS A 267 1.58 35.22 4.92
N GLN A 268 0.34 34.85 5.26
CA GLN A 268 -0.42 35.51 6.32
C GLN A 268 0.22 35.33 7.70
N GLU A 269 0.71 34.13 8.02
CA GLU A 269 1.40 33.83 9.28
C GLU A 269 2.75 34.54 9.36
N LEU A 270 3.49 34.67 8.24
CA LEU A 270 4.71 35.46 8.16
C LEU A 270 4.43 36.96 8.32
N LEU A 271 3.37 37.47 7.68
CA LEU A 271 2.92 38.86 7.85
C LEU A 271 2.49 39.14 9.29
N VAL A 272 1.75 38.23 9.93
CA VAL A 272 1.37 38.35 11.34
C VAL A 272 2.62 38.30 12.25
N LYS A 273 3.58 37.41 11.97
CA LYS A 273 4.86 37.33 12.69
C LYS A 273 5.73 38.59 12.54
N ILE A 274 5.59 39.36 11.45
CA ILE A 274 6.32 40.62 11.24
C ILE A 274 5.56 41.82 11.80
N LEU A 275 4.25 41.91 11.57
CA LEU A 275 3.42 43.05 11.95
C LEU A 275 3.15 43.13 13.45
N VAL A 276 3.00 41.99 14.14
CA VAL A 276 2.76 41.96 15.59
C VAL A 276 3.95 42.54 16.39
N PRO A 277 5.21 42.14 16.15
CA PRO A 277 6.35 42.77 16.81
C PRO A 277 6.46 44.27 16.53
N ILE A 278 6.20 44.72 15.29
CA ILE A 278 6.25 46.14 14.92
C ILE A 278 5.17 46.94 15.65
N ALA A 279 3.94 46.40 15.74
CA ALA A 279 2.85 47.02 16.47
C ALA A 279 3.15 47.10 17.99
N VAL A 280 3.70 46.03 18.56
CA VAL A 280 4.13 46.01 19.97
C VAL A 280 5.26 47.02 20.21
N LEU A 281 6.24 47.12 19.30
CA LEU A 281 7.33 48.09 19.43
C LEU A 281 6.81 49.54 19.39
N ASN A 282 5.85 49.83 18.51
CA ASN A 282 5.21 51.14 18.43
C ASN A 282 4.35 51.46 19.66
N LEU A 283 3.65 50.47 20.24
CA LEU A 283 2.91 50.64 21.48
C LEU A 283 3.82 50.82 22.69
N VAL A 284 4.95 50.12 22.74
CA VAL A 284 5.97 50.30 23.79
C VAL A 284 6.65 51.66 23.64
N ALA A 285 7.03 52.07 22.42
CA ALA A 285 7.59 53.40 22.18
C ALA A 285 6.58 54.52 22.51
N GLY A 286 5.31 54.34 22.12
CA GLY A 286 4.22 55.28 22.42
C GLY A 286 3.90 55.34 23.92
N SER A 287 3.92 54.21 24.62
CA SER A 287 3.73 54.17 26.09
C SER A 287 4.94 54.72 26.83
N ILE A 288 6.17 54.49 26.37
CA ILE A 288 7.38 55.15 26.91
C ILE A 288 7.29 56.65 26.66
N MET A 289 6.91 57.11 25.48
CA MET A 289 6.75 58.54 25.17
C MET A 289 5.63 59.17 26.01
N CYS A 290 4.50 58.47 26.18
CA CYS A 290 3.38 58.88 27.03
C CYS A 290 3.77 58.88 28.52
N CYS A 291 4.56 57.92 28.98
CA CYS A 291 5.14 57.88 30.32
C CYS A 291 6.19 58.97 30.50
N TYR A 292 6.95 59.33 29.46
CA TYR A 292 7.93 60.42 29.50
C TYR A 292 7.21 61.77 29.56
N SER A 293 6.16 61.98 28.76
CA SER A 293 5.32 63.18 28.82
C SER A 293 4.51 63.25 30.12
N ARG A 294 3.99 62.13 30.62
CA ARG A 294 3.37 62.05 31.96
C ARG A 294 4.37 62.24 33.08
N SER A 295 5.63 61.79 32.96
CA SER A 295 6.67 62.00 33.97
C SER A 295 7.17 63.45 34.01
N ARG A 296 6.99 64.22 32.93
CA ARG A 296 7.16 65.68 32.95
C ARG A 296 6.01 66.39 33.66
N VAL A 297 4.80 65.85 33.59
CA VAL A 297 3.61 66.37 34.31
C VAL A 297 3.56 65.89 35.77
N LEU A 298 4.10 64.70 36.08
CA LEU A 298 4.12 64.07 37.41
C LEU A 298 5.46 64.25 38.16
N LYS A 299 6.36 65.09 37.65
CA LYS A 299 7.42 65.72 38.46
C LYS A 299 6.91 66.88 39.33
N ALA A 300 5.59 67.09 39.36
CA ALA A 300 4.91 67.60 40.54
C ALA A 300 4.25 66.42 41.26
N ILE A 301 4.65 66.19 42.51
CA ILE A 301 4.03 65.29 43.51
C ILE A 301 4.54 63.81 43.50
N GLY A 302 5.67 63.59 44.17
CA GLY A 302 5.74 62.82 45.43
C GLY A 302 5.47 61.30 45.49
N THR A 303 6.58 60.53 45.55
CA THR A 303 6.92 59.47 46.54
C THR A 303 6.12 58.17 46.76
N ARG A 304 6.91 57.05 46.65
CA ARG A 304 7.12 55.90 47.57
C ARG A 304 6.27 54.59 47.49
N ASN A 305 7.05 53.51 47.27
CA ASN A 305 7.12 52.20 47.97
C ASN A 305 6.27 50.96 47.60
N LEU A 306 7.03 49.92 47.22
CA LEU A 306 7.05 48.49 47.62
C LEU A 306 5.76 47.75 48.02
N GLY A 307 5.60 46.54 47.45
CA GLY A 307 4.87 45.44 48.09
C GLY A 307 4.74 44.17 47.22
N LYS A 308 5.38 43.07 47.65
CA LYS A 308 5.28 41.69 47.15
C LYS A 308 3.87 41.10 47.32
N ILE A 309 3.45 40.20 46.42
CA ILE A 309 2.43 39.15 46.69
C ILE A 309 2.85 37.83 46.01
N SER A 310 2.87 36.75 46.81
CA SER A 310 2.96 35.35 46.40
C SER A 310 1.58 34.79 46.07
N LEU A 311 1.48 33.81 45.16
CA LEU A 311 0.28 32.97 44.99
C LEU A 311 0.66 31.49 44.81
N HIS A 312 -0.11 30.67 45.51
CA HIS A 312 -0.05 29.21 45.63
C HIS A 312 -1.00 28.54 44.63
N GLU A 313 -0.61 27.34 44.17
CA GLU A 313 -1.39 26.22 43.60
C GLU A 313 -2.50 26.45 42.54
N VAL A 314 -2.51 25.59 41.51
CA VAL A 314 -3.54 24.54 41.32
C VAL A 314 -2.99 23.49 40.35
N GLY A 315 -2.90 22.24 40.84
CA GLY A 315 -2.70 21.05 40.01
C GLY A 315 -3.99 20.61 39.33
N SER A 316 -3.88 20.11 38.09
CA SER A 316 -4.97 19.45 37.39
C SER A 316 -4.60 17.98 37.15
N LYS A 317 -5.38 17.09 37.75
CA LYS A 317 -5.35 15.63 37.55
C LYS A 317 -6.01 15.31 36.20
N SER A 318 -5.32 14.60 35.30
CA SER A 318 -5.99 13.78 34.29
C SER A 318 -5.91 12.32 34.71
N SER A 319 -7.07 11.79 35.12
CA SER A 319 -7.34 10.39 35.38
C SER A 319 -7.32 9.58 34.07
N GLY A 320 -6.61 8.45 34.06
CA GLY A 320 -6.73 7.47 32.97
C GLY A 320 -5.53 6.56 32.71
N VAL A 321 -4.68 6.24 33.69
CA VAL A 321 -3.73 5.11 33.59
C VAL A 321 -3.62 4.47 34.97
N GLU A 322 -4.56 3.59 35.30
CA GLU A 322 -4.40 2.73 36.48
C GLU A 322 -3.47 1.56 36.17
N ASN A 323 -2.33 1.55 36.88
CA ASN A 323 -1.61 0.39 37.41
C ASN A 323 -1.27 -0.80 36.49
N PHE A 324 -0.22 -0.64 35.67
CA PHE A 324 0.68 -1.75 35.32
C PHE A 324 1.76 -1.94 36.40
N ASN A 325 1.34 -2.15 37.66
CA ASN A 325 2.25 -2.62 38.69
C ASN A 325 2.22 -4.15 38.77
N SER A 326 3.39 -4.74 38.49
CA SER A 326 3.90 -5.99 39.07
C SER A 326 3.11 -7.29 38.86
N ASN A 327 2.93 -7.75 37.62
CA ASN A 327 2.58 -9.17 37.36
C ASN A 327 3.37 -9.83 36.19
N ALA A 328 4.38 -9.14 35.63
CA ALA A 328 5.30 -9.72 34.65
C ALA A 328 6.70 -9.84 35.29
N PRO A 329 7.09 -11.01 35.83
CA PRO A 329 8.28 -11.14 36.68
C PRO A 329 9.63 -10.84 36.00
N ASN A 330 9.67 -10.58 34.69
CA ASN A 330 10.90 -10.49 33.90
C ASN A 330 11.03 -9.24 33.00
N LEU A 331 10.13 -8.25 33.08
CA LEU A 331 10.19 -7.03 32.25
C LEU A 331 10.67 -5.82 33.05
N ARG A 332 11.65 -5.10 32.50
CA ARG A 332 12.16 -3.84 33.09
C ARG A 332 11.35 -2.64 32.59
N VAL A 333 10.99 -1.74 33.49
CA VAL A 333 10.45 -0.42 33.13
C VAL A 333 11.62 0.52 32.88
N PHE A 334 11.69 1.08 31.68
CA PHE A 334 12.73 2.04 31.28
C PHE A 334 12.19 3.46 31.31
N SER A 335 13.03 4.41 31.74
CA SER A 335 12.70 5.84 31.62
C SER A 335 12.89 6.33 30.19
N PHE A 336 12.16 7.37 29.79
CA PHE A 336 12.34 8.00 28.49
C PHE A 336 13.74 8.60 28.36
N ALA A 337 14.28 9.16 29.45
CA ALA A 337 15.64 9.69 29.49
C ALA A 337 16.69 8.61 29.20
N GLU A 338 16.57 7.44 29.82
CA GLU A 338 17.48 6.31 29.59
C GLU A 338 17.43 5.83 28.14
N ILE A 339 16.24 5.70 27.55
CA ILE A 339 16.09 5.30 26.14
C ILE A 339 16.62 6.36 25.19
N LYS A 340 16.34 7.64 25.48
CA LYS A 340 16.82 8.77 24.69
C LYS A 340 18.35 8.81 24.69
N GLU A 341 19.00 8.58 25.83
CA GLU A 341 20.45 8.46 25.91
C GLU A 341 20.95 7.23 25.12
N ALA A 342 20.36 6.06 25.37
CA ALA A 342 20.78 4.80 24.74
C ALA A 342 20.68 4.83 23.20
N THR A 343 19.71 5.56 22.65
CA THR A 343 19.47 5.68 21.20
C THR A 343 20.15 6.91 20.57
N ASN A 344 20.96 7.66 21.32
CA ASN A 344 21.55 8.93 20.90
C ASN A 344 20.47 9.91 20.37
N ASN A 345 19.49 10.21 21.21
CA ASN A 345 18.33 11.05 20.91
C ASN A 345 17.54 10.58 19.68
N PHE A 346 17.34 9.26 19.53
CA PHE A 346 16.69 8.65 18.37
C PHE A 346 17.34 9.07 17.04
N SER A 347 18.68 9.11 17.00
CA SER A 347 19.45 9.48 15.81
C SER A 347 19.04 8.61 14.62
N PHE A 348 18.99 9.24 13.44
CA PHE A 348 18.72 8.54 12.18
C PHE A 348 19.73 7.42 11.91
N GLU A 349 21.00 7.59 12.32
CA GLU A 349 22.05 6.57 12.18
C GLU A 349 21.75 5.28 12.96
N ASN A 350 21.01 5.41 14.06
CA ASN A 350 20.59 4.28 14.87
C ASN A 350 19.28 3.66 14.38
N LYS A 351 18.66 4.18 13.33
CA LYS A 351 17.39 3.64 12.82
C LYS A 351 17.61 2.29 12.14
N LEU A 352 17.00 1.24 12.70
CA LEU A 352 17.05 -0.13 12.17
C LEU A 352 16.02 -0.37 11.07
N GLY A 353 14.86 0.28 11.18
CA GLY A 353 13.76 0.16 10.22
C GLY A 353 12.53 0.96 10.66
N GLU A 354 11.52 1.01 9.80
CA GLU A 354 10.22 1.62 10.11
C GLU A 354 9.12 0.81 9.43
N GLY A 355 8.16 0.33 10.22
CA GLY A 355 6.98 -0.40 9.75
C GLY A 355 5.69 0.36 10.05
N GLY A 356 4.54 -0.29 9.86
CA GLY A 356 3.22 0.31 10.14
C GLY A 356 3.00 0.74 11.61
N PHE A 357 3.88 0.29 12.51
CA PHE A 357 3.78 0.51 13.95
C PHE A 357 4.76 1.56 14.47
N GLY A 358 5.56 2.16 13.59
CA GLY A 358 6.54 3.19 13.93
C GLY A 358 7.99 2.76 13.75
N PRO A 359 8.93 3.67 14.02
CA PRO A 359 10.36 3.44 13.83
C PRO A 359 10.98 2.56 14.94
N VAL A 360 11.96 1.74 14.54
CA VAL A 360 12.77 0.92 15.43
C VAL A 360 14.21 1.43 15.41
N TYR A 361 14.79 1.63 16.59
CA TYR A 361 16.16 2.14 16.77
C TYR A 361 17.05 1.13 17.48
N LYS A 362 18.33 1.11 17.14
CA LYS A 362 19.39 0.48 17.91
C LYS A 362 19.69 1.35 19.12
N GLY A 363 19.67 0.75 20.30
CA GLY A 363 20.10 1.38 21.54
C GLY A 363 21.30 0.64 22.12
N LYS A 364 22.10 1.34 22.92
CA LYS A 364 23.15 0.74 23.74
C LYS A 364 23.00 1.21 25.17
N SER A 365 22.85 0.28 26.11
CA SER A 365 22.74 0.60 27.53
C SER A 365 24.07 1.18 28.06
N GLN A 366 24.03 1.83 29.23
CA GLN A 366 25.25 2.30 29.91
C GLN A 366 26.23 1.16 30.22
N LYS A 367 25.74 -0.08 30.33
CA LYS A 367 26.55 -1.30 30.52
C LYS A 367 27.08 -1.88 29.21
N GLY A 368 26.75 -1.27 28.07
CA GLY A 368 27.19 -1.68 26.75
C GLY A 368 26.32 -2.72 26.06
N GLU A 369 25.19 -3.12 26.66
CA GLU A 369 24.27 -4.10 26.08
C GLU A 369 23.47 -3.47 24.94
N GLU A 370 23.43 -4.16 23.79
CA GLU A 370 22.68 -3.70 22.62
C GLU A 370 21.20 -4.10 22.73
N MET A 371 20.32 -3.18 22.35
CA MET A 371 18.87 -3.36 22.38
C MET A 371 18.20 -2.79 21.13
N ALA A 372 17.00 -3.25 20.84
CA ALA A 372 16.13 -2.68 19.81
C ALA A 372 14.95 -1.97 20.46
N VAL A 373 14.78 -0.68 20.16
CA VAL A 373 13.74 0.19 20.70
C VAL A 373 12.69 0.47 19.64
N LYS A 374 11.53 -0.16 19.75
CA LYS A 374 10.36 0.08 18.89
C LYS A 374 9.54 1.20 19.51
N ARG A 375 9.51 2.37 18.86
CA ARG A 375 8.75 3.55 19.31
C ARG A 375 7.40 3.58 18.59
N LEU A 376 6.31 3.41 19.33
CA LEU A 376 4.98 3.35 18.75
C LEU A 376 4.47 4.73 18.37
N SER A 377 3.73 4.80 17.26
CA SER A 377 3.17 6.06 16.74
C SER A 377 2.14 6.68 17.69
N LYS A 378 2.21 8.01 17.86
CA LYS A 378 1.31 8.80 18.74
C LYS A 378 -0.12 8.92 18.23
N THR A 379 -0.36 8.70 16.94
CA THR A 379 -1.61 9.12 16.27
C THR A 379 -2.65 8.02 16.10
N SER A 380 -2.44 6.81 16.62
CA SER A 380 -3.38 5.68 16.41
C SER A 380 -3.88 5.06 17.71
N ASN A 381 -5.21 4.91 17.82
CA ASN A 381 -5.84 4.09 18.87
C ASN A 381 -5.40 2.61 18.79
N GLN A 382 -5.05 2.15 17.59
CA GLN A 382 -4.54 0.80 17.33
C GLN A 382 -3.19 0.53 18.02
N GLY A 383 -2.27 1.50 18.03
CA GLY A 383 -0.96 1.34 18.66
C GLY A 383 -1.01 1.15 20.18
N ALA A 384 -2.08 1.62 20.85
CA ALA A 384 -2.26 1.40 22.28
C ALA A 384 -2.72 -0.04 22.60
N GLU A 385 -3.66 -0.58 21.83
CA GLU A 385 -4.11 -1.98 21.97
C GLU A 385 -2.97 -2.95 21.70
N GLU A 386 -2.20 -2.70 20.64
CA GLU A 386 -1.04 -3.53 20.25
C GLU A 386 0.06 -3.47 21.30
N PHE A 387 0.36 -2.28 21.86
CA PHE A 387 1.30 -2.15 22.97
C PHE A 387 0.90 -3.03 24.17
N ILE A 388 -0.36 -2.92 24.60
CA ILE A 388 -0.88 -3.70 25.73
C ILE A 388 -0.76 -5.20 25.42
N ASN A 389 -1.10 -5.59 24.20
CA ASN A 389 -1.03 -6.97 23.76
C ASN A 389 0.42 -7.51 23.75
N GLU A 390 1.36 -6.75 23.18
CA GLU A 390 2.78 -7.12 23.15
C GLU A 390 3.37 -7.25 24.56
N VAL A 391 3.11 -6.29 25.45
CA VAL A 391 3.58 -6.36 26.85
C VAL A 391 2.96 -7.57 27.56
N THR A 392 1.67 -7.81 27.39
CA THR A 392 0.95 -8.88 28.10
C THR A 392 1.34 -10.28 27.63
N LEU A 393 1.50 -10.48 26.31
CA LEU A 393 1.84 -11.77 25.73
C LEU A 393 3.34 -12.06 25.83
N THR A 394 4.18 -11.12 25.40
CA THR A 394 5.64 -11.36 25.34
C THR A 394 6.27 -11.44 26.73
N ALA A 395 5.64 -10.87 27.76
CA ALA A 395 6.00 -11.14 29.16
C ALA A 395 5.90 -12.62 29.56
N LYS A 396 4.96 -13.36 28.95
CA LYS A 396 4.62 -14.75 29.28
C LYS A 396 5.25 -15.76 28.33
N LEU A 397 5.71 -15.33 27.16
CA LEU A 397 6.28 -16.18 26.13
C LEU A 397 7.81 -16.16 26.22
N GLN A 398 8.41 -17.33 26.44
CA GLN A 398 9.85 -17.50 26.50
C GLN A 398 10.25 -18.75 25.74
N HIS A 399 10.91 -18.56 24.60
CA HIS A 399 11.39 -19.65 23.77
C HIS A 399 12.56 -19.17 22.90
N VAL A 400 13.48 -20.08 22.57
CA VAL A 400 14.71 -19.75 21.82
C VAL A 400 14.44 -19.20 20.42
N ASN A 401 13.30 -19.58 19.81
CA ASN A 401 12.84 -19.10 18.51
C ASN A 401 11.77 -17.99 18.58
N LEU A 402 11.65 -17.29 19.70
CA LEU A 402 10.81 -16.08 19.84
C LEU A 402 11.68 -14.90 20.28
N VAL A 403 11.43 -13.72 19.73
CA VAL A 403 12.17 -12.51 20.12
C VAL A 403 11.78 -12.09 21.53
N ARG A 404 12.77 -11.96 22.41
CA ARG A 404 12.55 -11.63 23.81
C ARG A 404 12.34 -10.12 24.01
N LEU A 405 11.18 -9.77 24.57
CA LEU A 405 10.93 -8.44 25.12
C LEU A 405 11.71 -8.32 26.45
N GLN A 406 12.55 -7.30 26.55
CA GLN A 406 13.35 -7.00 27.74
C GLN A 406 12.64 -6.01 28.66
N GLY A 407 11.82 -5.12 28.09
CA GLY A 407 11.11 -4.11 28.86
C GLY A 407 10.28 -3.17 28.02
N PHE A 408 9.75 -2.14 28.66
CA PHE A 408 8.90 -1.13 28.04
C PHE A 408 9.05 0.24 28.70
N CYS A 409 8.58 1.29 28.02
CA CYS A 409 8.48 2.65 28.54
C CYS A 409 7.09 3.22 28.23
N THR A 410 6.48 3.88 29.22
CA THR A 410 5.17 4.54 29.15
C THR A 410 5.20 5.96 29.73
N GLU A 411 6.36 6.63 29.72
CA GLU A 411 6.49 7.98 30.28
C GLU A 411 5.86 9.04 29.35
N GLY A 412 4.94 9.83 29.90
CA GLY A 412 4.21 10.85 29.14
C GLY A 412 3.31 10.24 28.06
N GLU A 413 3.41 10.74 26.83
CA GLU A 413 2.70 10.19 25.66
C GLU A 413 3.50 9.12 24.90
N GLU A 414 4.69 8.77 25.39
CA GLU A 414 5.60 7.86 24.69
C GLU A 414 5.33 6.41 25.09
N LYS A 415 5.05 5.55 24.11
CA LYS A 415 4.93 4.10 24.29
C LYS A 415 6.05 3.42 23.50
N MET A 416 6.95 2.73 24.21
CA MET A 416 8.10 2.08 23.60
C MET A 416 8.27 0.66 24.12
N LEU A 417 8.67 -0.24 23.22
CA LEU A 417 8.98 -1.64 23.50
C LEU A 417 10.47 -1.87 23.27
N ILE A 418 11.13 -2.53 24.22
CA ILE A 418 12.58 -2.78 24.21
C ILE A 418 12.80 -4.28 24.06
N TYR A 419 13.39 -4.69 22.94
CA TYR A 419 13.73 -6.08 22.64
C TYR A 419 15.23 -6.32 22.66
N GLU A 420 15.61 -7.60 22.70
CA GLU A 420 16.96 -7.99 22.32
C GLU A 420 17.30 -7.53 20.90
N TYR A 421 18.54 -7.10 20.71
CA TYR A 421 19.02 -6.69 19.39
C TYR A 421 19.32 -7.90 18.51
N MET A 422 18.79 -7.89 17.29
CA MET A 422 18.95 -8.94 16.29
C MET A 422 19.92 -8.46 15.19
N PRO A 423 21.22 -8.82 15.25
CA PRO A 423 22.25 -8.22 14.40
C PRO A 423 22.11 -8.57 12.92
N ASN A 424 21.56 -9.75 12.63
CA ASN A 424 21.40 -10.22 11.26
C ASN A 424 20.08 -9.80 10.62
N LYS A 425 19.30 -8.90 11.24
CA LYS A 425 18.04 -8.35 10.68
C LYS A 425 16.98 -9.42 10.40
N SER A 426 16.01 -9.13 9.54
CA SER A 426 14.89 -9.99 9.18
C SER A 426 15.21 -10.94 8.01
N LEU A 427 14.45 -12.01 7.88
CA LEU A 427 14.64 -13.03 6.85
C LEU A 427 14.40 -12.50 5.43
N ASP A 428 13.43 -11.60 5.25
CA ASP A 428 13.13 -10.95 3.96
C ASP A 428 14.29 -10.13 3.40
N PHE A 429 15.14 -9.58 4.28
CA PHE A 429 16.36 -8.85 3.92
C PHE A 429 17.34 -9.71 3.12
N TYR A 430 17.32 -11.04 3.32
CA TYR A 430 18.15 -11.98 2.55
C TYR A 430 17.38 -12.59 1.40
N LEU A 431 16.17 -13.12 1.65
CA LEU A 431 15.43 -13.91 0.65
C LEU A 431 15.18 -13.13 -0.63
N PHE A 432 14.84 -11.84 -0.54
CA PHE A 432 14.39 -11.07 -1.71
C PHE A 432 15.45 -10.16 -2.33
N ASP A 433 16.69 -10.28 -1.89
CA ASP A 433 17.85 -9.57 -2.44
C ASP A 433 18.68 -10.57 -3.27
N LEU A 434 18.96 -10.21 -4.52
CA LEU A 434 19.61 -11.08 -5.50
C LEU A 434 21.01 -11.52 -5.06
N THR A 435 21.68 -10.73 -4.22
CA THR A 435 23.03 -11.02 -3.71
C THR A 435 22.96 -11.65 -2.33
N ARG A 436 22.12 -11.13 -1.43
CA ARG A 436 22.08 -11.59 -0.04
C ARG A 436 21.47 -12.97 0.12
N ARG A 437 20.63 -13.44 -0.81
CA ARG A 437 20.06 -14.79 -0.78
C ARG A 437 21.11 -15.91 -0.77
N TYR A 438 22.32 -15.65 -1.30
CA TYR A 438 23.43 -16.61 -1.30
C TYR A 438 24.07 -16.81 0.09
N PHE A 439 23.82 -15.91 1.06
CA PHE A 439 24.24 -16.14 2.45
C PHE A 439 23.37 -17.20 3.13
N LEU A 440 22.17 -17.45 2.61
CA LEU A 440 21.23 -18.47 3.05
C LEU A 440 21.34 -19.71 2.16
N ASP A 441 22.41 -20.47 2.34
CA ASP A 441 22.52 -21.82 1.78
C ASP A 441 21.40 -22.75 2.29
N TRP A 442 21.28 -23.92 1.67
CA TRP A 442 20.21 -24.85 1.99
C TRP A 442 20.21 -25.31 3.46
N THR A 443 21.38 -25.55 4.05
CA THR A 443 21.52 -25.93 5.45
C THR A 443 20.96 -24.86 6.38
N LYS A 444 21.28 -23.58 6.13
CA LYS A 444 20.74 -22.46 6.92
C LYS A 444 19.24 -22.31 6.71
N ARG A 445 18.72 -22.45 5.48
CA ARG A 445 17.26 -22.37 5.24
C ARG A 445 16.50 -23.47 5.95
N ILE A 446 17.01 -24.71 5.98
CA ILE A 446 16.42 -25.79 6.76
C ILE A 446 16.44 -25.48 8.26
N ALA A 447 17.56 -25.02 8.81
CA ALA A 447 17.64 -24.62 10.22
C ALA A 447 16.64 -23.50 10.55
N ILE A 448 16.44 -22.56 9.63
CA ILE A 448 15.43 -21.50 9.75
C ILE A 448 14.01 -22.08 9.74
N ILE A 449 13.69 -22.98 8.79
CA ILE A 449 12.38 -23.64 8.72
C ILE A 449 12.09 -24.41 10.01
N GLU A 450 13.05 -25.22 10.48
CA GLU A 450 12.93 -26.01 11.71
C GLU A 450 12.74 -25.10 12.93
N GLY A 451 13.50 -24.01 13.04
CA GLY A 451 13.33 -23.05 14.13
C GLY A 451 11.99 -22.32 14.12
N ILE A 452 11.46 -21.96 12.93
CA ILE A 452 10.10 -21.39 12.82
C ILE A 452 9.05 -22.41 13.27
N ILE A 453 9.18 -23.67 12.85
CA ILE A 453 8.28 -24.75 13.27
C ILE A 453 8.30 -24.92 14.79
N GLN A 454 9.49 -24.92 15.41
CA GLN A 454 9.61 -25.00 16.88
C GLN A 454 8.96 -23.80 17.58
N GLY A 455 9.16 -22.59 17.06
CA GLY A 455 8.50 -21.39 17.57
C GLY A 455 6.97 -21.48 17.49
N LEU A 456 6.42 -21.92 16.36
CA LEU A 456 4.97 -22.11 16.19
C LEU A 456 4.42 -23.22 17.09
N LEU A 457 5.12 -24.35 17.19
CA LEU A 457 4.74 -25.46 18.05
C LEU A 457 4.68 -25.03 19.52
N TYR A 458 5.64 -24.21 19.95
CA TYR A 458 5.61 -23.62 21.28
C TYR A 458 4.36 -22.75 21.50
N LEU A 459 4.06 -21.83 20.57
CA LEU A 459 2.91 -20.94 20.66
C LEU A 459 1.56 -21.69 20.67
N GLN A 460 1.46 -22.79 19.93
CA GLN A 460 0.21 -23.53 19.77
C GLN A 460 0.02 -24.57 20.88
N GLU A 461 1.06 -25.35 21.19
CA GLU A 461 0.93 -26.55 22.04
C GLU A 461 1.57 -26.37 23.42
N TYR A 462 2.77 -25.78 23.53
CA TYR A 462 3.56 -25.82 24.77
C TYR A 462 3.45 -24.58 25.67
N SER A 463 2.91 -23.46 25.18
CA SER A 463 2.58 -22.32 26.05
C SER A 463 1.32 -22.58 26.86
N ASN A 464 1.18 -21.90 28.00
CA ASN A 464 0.02 -22.01 28.91
C ASN A 464 -1.32 -21.67 28.23
N PHE A 465 -1.27 -20.84 27.19
CA PHE A 465 -2.39 -20.48 26.33
C PHE A 465 -2.05 -20.90 24.90
N THR A 466 -3.05 -21.19 24.08
CA THR A 466 -2.84 -21.31 22.65
C THR A 466 -2.74 -19.91 22.07
N ILE A 467 -1.58 -19.56 21.51
CA ILE A 467 -1.33 -18.25 20.90
C ILE A 467 -1.42 -18.37 19.39
N ILE A 468 -2.28 -17.54 18.79
CA ILE A 468 -2.36 -17.35 17.34
C ILE A 468 -1.68 -16.03 17.01
N HIS A 469 -0.59 -16.07 16.26
CA HIS A 469 0.26 -14.93 15.93
C HIS A 469 -0.45 -13.95 14.99
N ARG A 470 -1.10 -14.46 13.94
CA ARG A 470 -1.87 -13.70 12.92
C ARG A 470 -1.08 -12.74 12.01
N ASP A 471 0.20 -12.50 12.27
CA ASP A 471 1.08 -11.75 11.33
C ASP A 471 2.40 -12.49 11.01
N LEU A 472 2.33 -13.81 10.81
CA LEU A 472 3.52 -14.59 10.46
C LEU A 472 3.95 -14.34 9.01
N LYS A 473 5.13 -13.76 8.80
CA LYS A 473 5.70 -13.41 7.49
C LYS A 473 7.22 -13.27 7.55
N ALA A 474 7.88 -13.20 6.39
CA ALA A 474 9.34 -13.15 6.31
C ALA A 474 9.97 -11.94 7.02
N SER A 475 9.31 -10.77 7.00
CA SER A 475 9.81 -9.57 7.71
C SER A 475 9.73 -9.68 9.23
N ASN A 476 8.90 -10.60 9.74
CA ASN A 476 8.70 -10.82 11.17
C ASN A 476 9.53 -12.00 11.71
N ILE A 477 10.34 -12.64 10.86
CA ILE A 477 11.35 -13.61 11.29
C ILE A 477 12.69 -12.88 11.37
N LEU A 478 13.18 -12.62 12.59
CA LEU A 478 14.49 -12.00 12.83
C LEU A 478 15.58 -13.07 12.99
N LEU A 479 16.82 -12.72 12.67
CA LEU A 479 17.98 -13.61 12.72
C LEU A 479 18.98 -13.12 13.76
N ASP A 480 19.35 -14.01 14.69
CA ASP A 480 20.35 -13.71 15.72
C ASP A 480 21.78 -13.76 15.15
N SER A 481 22.80 -13.56 15.99
CA SER A 481 24.21 -13.60 15.59
C SER A 481 24.65 -14.93 14.96
N GLU A 482 23.96 -16.03 15.25
CA GLU A 482 24.22 -17.36 14.71
C GLU A 482 23.33 -17.70 13.50
N MET A 483 22.58 -16.73 12.96
CA MET A 483 21.60 -16.91 11.88
C MET A 483 20.40 -17.81 12.27
N LYS A 484 20.12 -17.98 13.57
CA LYS A 484 18.94 -18.74 14.02
C LYS A 484 17.70 -17.85 13.98
N PRO A 485 16.53 -18.40 13.60
CA PRO A 485 15.30 -17.63 13.48
C PRO A 485 14.65 -17.34 14.83
N LYS A 486 14.07 -16.15 14.96
CA LYS A 486 13.17 -15.77 16.04
C LYS A 486 11.93 -15.07 15.49
N ILE A 487 10.75 -15.55 15.87
CA ILE A 487 9.46 -14.92 15.52
C ILE A 487 9.27 -13.66 16.35
N SER A 488 8.83 -12.58 15.72
CA SER A 488 8.65 -11.25 16.30
C SER A 488 7.30 -10.65 15.93
N ASP A 489 6.95 -9.53 16.58
CA ASP A 489 5.77 -8.70 16.31
C ASP A 489 4.42 -9.35 16.71
N PHE A 490 4.21 -9.47 18.02
CA PHE A 490 3.00 -10.04 18.63
C PHE A 490 1.85 -9.03 18.78
N GLY A 491 1.95 -7.84 18.16
CA GLY A 491 0.99 -6.74 18.37
C GLY A 491 -0.45 -7.12 18.10
N ILE A 492 -0.69 -7.97 17.10
CA ILE A 492 -2.02 -8.47 16.76
C ILE A 492 -2.24 -9.94 17.16
N ALA A 493 -1.38 -10.55 17.95
CA ALA A 493 -1.56 -11.94 18.40
C ALA A 493 -2.78 -12.09 19.32
N ARG A 494 -3.34 -13.30 19.44
CA ARG A 494 -4.47 -13.61 20.32
C ARG A 494 -4.17 -14.85 21.15
N ALA A 495 -4.50 -14.79 22.44
CA ALA A 495 -4.39 -15.91 23.37
C ALA A 495 -5.76 -16.55 23.60
N PHE A 496 -5.77 -17.88 23.57
CA PHE A 496 -6.92 -18.74 23.81
C PHE A 496 -6.66 -19.67 24.98
N GLN A 497 -7.72 -19.98 25.73
CA GLN A 497 -7.64 -21.13 26.64
C GLN A 497 -7.48 -22.43 25.83
N LYS A 498 -6.90 -23.48 26.42
CA LYS A 498 -6.53 -24.70 25.68
C LYS A 498 -7.74 -25.48 25.13
N ASP A 499 -8.90 -25.27 25.71
CA ASP A 499 -10.22 -25.79 25.33
C ASP A 499 -10.91 -24.97 24.22
N GLU A 500 -10.43 -23.76 23.94
CA GLU A 500 -10.93 -22.94 22.83
C GLU A 500 -10.11 -23.19 21.56
N HIS A 501 -10.77 -23.64 20.50
CA HIS A 501 -10.11 -24.01 19.25
C HIS A 501 -10.32 -23.01 18.09
N GLU A 502 -11.31 -22.12 18.20
CA GLU A 502 -11.68 -21.18 17.15
C GLU A 502 -12.35 -19.93 17.74
N ALA A 503 -12.11 -18.76 17.15
CA ALA A 503 -12.92 -17.56 17.38
C ALA A 503 -13.19 -16.78 16.10
N SER A 504 -14.11 -15.83 16.20
CA SER A 504 -14.44 -14.90 15.12
C SER A 504 -14.25 -13.44 15.56
N THR A 505 -14.00 -12.56 14.60
CA THR A 505 -13.90 -11.12 14.84
C THR A 505 -14.47 -10.33 13.67
N GLY A 506 -15.11 -9.20 13.96
CA GLY A 506 -15.59 -8.26 12.93
C GLY A 506 -14.49 -7.36 12.33
N ARG A 507 -13.28 -7.38 12.89
CA ARG A 507 -12.13 -6.58 12.43
C ARG A 507 -11.06 -7.48 11.82
N ILE A 508 -10.89 -7.37 10.50
CA ILE A 508 -9.85 -8.09 9.75
C ILE A 508 -8.51 -7.35 9.90
N VAL A 509 -7.51 -8.02 10.43
CA VAL A 509 -6.13 -7.54 10.58
C VAL A 509 -5.11 -8.59 10.12
N GLY A 510 -3.92 -8.17 9.75
CA GLY A 510 -2.84 -9.05 9.25
C GLY A 510 -2.31 -8.61 7.89
N THR A 511 -1.22 -9.22 7.44
CA THR A 511 -0.55 -8.83 6.19
C THR A 511 -1.17 -9.52 4.98
N TYR A 512 -1.59 -8.71 3.99
CA TYR A 512 -2.12 -9.19 2.72
C TYR A 512 -1.20 -10.25 2.08
N GLY A 513 -1.81 -11.34 1.61
CA GLY A 513 -1.12 -12.49 1.03
C GLY A 513 -0.69 -13.57 2.03
N TYR A 514 -0.65 -13.29 3.34
CA TYR A 514 -0.45 -14.29 4.40
C TYR A 514 -1.74 -14.63 5.15
N VAL A 515 -2.80 -13.85 4.89
CA VAL A 515 -4.10 -13.99 5.55
C VAL A 515 -4.91 -15.10 4.85
N PRO A 516 -5.41 -16.10 5.60
CA PRO A 516 -6.16 -17.21 5.03
C PRO A 516 -7.59 -16.82 4.60
N PRO A 517 -8.19 -17.54 3.65
CA PRO A 517 -9.48 -17.20 3.06
C PRO A 517 -10.65 -17.20 4.06
N GLU A 518 -10.71 -18.14 4.99
CA GLU A 518 -11.78 -18.23 5.99
C GLU A 518 -11.81 -17.03 6.94
N TYR A 519 -10.63 -16.46 7.24
CA TYR A 519 -10.54 -15.24 8.04
C TYR A 519 -11.04 -14.03 7.25
N VAL A 520 -10.64 -13.89 5.98
CA VAL A 520 -11.12 -12.79 5.12
C VAL A 520 -12.65 -12.86 4.93
N ARG A 521 -13.19 -14.06 4.70
CA ARG A 521 -14.62 -14.26 4.39
C ARG A 521 -15.53 -14.17 5.61
N ARG A 522 -15.11 -14.75 6.74
CA ARG A 522 -15.98 -14.97 7.91
C ARG A 522 -15.43 -14.38 9.21
N GLY A 523 -14.24 -13.78 9.18
CA GLY A 523 -13.55 -13.28 10.38
C GLY A 523 -13.07 -14.39 11.31
N ILE A 524 -13.08 -15.65 10.87
CA ILE A 524 -12.77 -16.83 11.69
C ILE A 524 -11.26 -17.07 11.71
N TYR A 525 -10.71 -17.29 12.90
CA TYR A 525 -9.32 -17.64 13.08
C TYR A 525 -9.16 -18.71 14.16
N SER A 526 -8.24 -19.63 13.87
CA SER A 526 -7.81 -20.74 14.73
C SER A 526 -6.32 -20.95 14.52
N MET A 527 -5.73 -21.99 15.12
CA MET A 527 -4.33 -22.37 14.85
C MET A 527 -4.06 -22.55 13.34
N LYS A 528 -5.09 -22.90 12.55
CA LYS A 528 -5.02 -23.06 11.09
C LYS A 528 -4.69 -21.76 10.35
N TYR A 529 -4.85 -20.60 11.00
CA TYR A 529 -4.41 -19.32 10.47
C TYR A 529 -2.90 -19.31 10.29
N ASP A 530 -2.15 -19.53 11.38
CA ASP A 530 -0.70 -19.48 11.33
C ASP A 530 -0.10 -20.63 10.51
N VAL A 531 -0.81 -21.77 10.43
CA VAL A 531 -0.45 -22.86 9.50
C VAL A 531 -0.48 -22.39 8.05
N TYR A 532 -1.54 -21.65 7.64
CA TYR A 532 -1.62 -21.09 6.30
C TYR A 532 -0.50 -20.06 6.05
N SER A 533 -0.32 -19.11 6.96
CA SER A 533 0.74 -18.10 6.86
C SER A 533 2.13 -18.74 6.80
N PHE A 534 2.36 -19.83 7.54
CA PHE A 534 3.58 -20.62 7.48
C PHE A 534 3.78 -21.27 6.10
N GLY A 535 2.72 -21.83 5.50
CA GLY A 535 2.80 -22.41 4.16
C GLY A 535 3.25 -21.39 3.11
N VAL A 536 2.69 -20.17 3.16
CA VAL A 536 3.12 -19.05 2.30
C VAL A 536 4.58 -18.69 2.56
N LEU A 537 4.98 -18.56 3.83
CA LEU A 537 6.36 -18.27 4.22
C LEU A 537 7.33 -19.36 3.73
N LEU A 538 6.94 -20.63 3.84
CA LEU A 538 7.76 -21.76 3.39
C LEU A 538 7.98 -21.74 1.88
N LEU A 539 6.95 -21.43 1.08
CA LEU A 539 7.11 -21.21 -0.37
C LEU A 539 8.12 -20.10 -0.67
N GLN A 540 8.11 -19.01 0.09
CA GLN A 540 9.09 -17.93 -0.09
C GLN A 540 10.50 -18.35 0.31
N ILE A 541 10.65 -19.13 1.39
CA ILE A 541 11.96 -19.62 1.83
C ILE A 541 12.59 -20.53 0.78
N ILE A 542 11.83 -21.43 0.15
CA ILE A 542 12.41 -22.38 -0.82
C ILE A 542 12.62 -21.79 -2.22
N SER A 543 11.91 -20.71 -2.56
CA SER A 543 11.97 -20.10 -3.90
C SER A 543 12.66 -18.74 -3.97
N SER A 544 12.83 -18.04 -2.83
CA SER A 544 13.25 -16.63 -2.78
C SER A 544 12.33 -15.68 -3.56
N ARG A 545 11.08 -16.09 -3.80
CA ARG A 545 10.10 -15.33 -4.58
C ARG A 545 9.15 -14.55 -3.68
N ARG A 546 8.75 -13.35 -4.12
CA ARG A 546 7.81 -12.48 -3.38
C ARG A 546 6.37 -12.91 -3.63
N ASN A 547 5.52 -12.80 -2.62
CA ASN A 547 4.09 -13.08 -2.80
C ASN A 547 3.36 -11.96 -3.58
N SER A 548 3.94 -10.76 -3.65
CA SER A 548 3.39 -9.60 -4.34
C SER A 548 3.62 -9.57 -5.86
N CYS A 549 4.21 -10.63 -6.43
CA CYS A 549 4.54 -10.71 -7.86
C CYS A 549 3.74 -11.83 -8.52
N THR A 550 3.56 -11.73 -9.84
CA THR A 550 2.97 -12.78 -10.66
C THR A 550 4.04 -13.62 -11.35
N TYR A 551 3.69 -14.87 -11.64
CA TYR A 551 4.58 -15.90 -12.15
C TYR A 551 3.91 -16.72 -13.27
N GLY A 552 4.67 -17.65 -13.85
CA GLY A 552 4.27 -18.44 -15.02
C GLY A 552 4.63 -17.78 -16.35
N LEU A 553 4.51 -18.55 -17.45
CA LEU A 553 4.83 -18.07 -18.81
C LEU A 553 3.96 -16.87 -19.22
N SER A 554 2.72 -16.84 -18.75
CA SER A 554 1.74 -15.76 -18.96
C SER A 554 1.71 -14.70 -17.85
N GLN A 555 2.60 -14.78 -16.85
CA GLN A 555 2.69 -13.86 -15.70
C GLN A 555 1.34 -13.56 -15.01
N ASN A 556 0.49 -14.58 -14.89
CA ASN A 556 -0.87 -14.46 -14.36
C ASN A 556 -1.13 -15.31 -13.11
N LEU A 557 -0.16 -16.11 -12.67
CA LEU A 557 -0.31 -16.96 -11.49
C LEU A 557 0.27 -16.25 -10.27
N ASN A 558 -0.45 -16.23 -9.17
CA ASN A 558 0.13 -15.83 -7.90
C ASN A 558 1.16 -16.87 -7.41
N LEU A 559 1.94 -16.55 -6.36
CA LEU A 559 3.01 -17.44 -5.86
C LEU A 559 2.49 -18.86 -5.53
N LEU A 560 1.30 -18.95 -4.94
CA LEU A 560 0.70 -20.20 -4.48
C LEU A 560 0.25 -21.05 -5.67
N GLU A 561 -0.45 -20.44 -6.65
CA GLU A 561 -0.87 -21.11 -7.87
C GLU A 561 0.32 -21.58 -8.70
N TYR A 562 1.35 -20.75 -8.83
CA TYR A 562 2.55 -21.10 -9.58
C TYR A 562 3.31 -22.28 -8.95
N ALA A 563 3.39 -22.32 -7.61
CA ALA A 563 3.94 -23.47 -6.91
C ALA A 563 3.12 -24.73 -7.19
N TYR A 564 1.79 -24.65 -7.11
CA TYR A 564 0.92 -25.81 -7.32
C TYR A 564 0.96 -26.35 -8.75
N GLU A 565 0.91 -25.49 -9.77
CA GLU A 565 0.95 -25.94 -11.17
C GLU A 565 2.28 -26.63 -11.48
N LEU A 566 3.42 -26.05 -11.07
CA LEU A 566 4.73 -26.69 -11.23
C LEU A 566 4.85 -28.01 -10.47
N TRP A 567 4.29 -28.09 -9.26
CA TRP A 567 4.27 -29.34 -8.50
C TRP A 567 3.43 -30.42 -9.21
N LYS A 568 2.23 -30.05 -9.69
CA LYS A 568 1.30 -30.94 -10.39
C LYS A 568 1.88 -31.47 -11.72
N GLU A 569 2.62 -30.64 -12.44
CA GLU A 569 3.28 -30.99 -13.70
C GLU A 569 4.58 -31.81 -13.51
N GLY A 570 4.99 -32.08 -12.27
CA GLY A 570 6.26 -32.75 -11.98
C GLY A 570 7.49 -31.86 -12.17
N GLU A 571 7.29 -30.56 -12.35
CA GLU A 571 8.32 -29.54 -12.60
C GLU A 571 8.68 -28.71 -11.35
N GLY A 572 8.35 -29.21 -10.15
CA GLY A 572 8.53 -28.48 -8.88
C GLY A 572 9.95 -27.96 -8.63
N MET A 573 10.98 -28.61 -9.18
CA MET A 573 12.36 -28.11 -9.08
C MET A 573 12.57 -26.74 -9.75
N ARG A 574 11.78 -26.38 -10.77
CA ARG A 574 11.83 -25.04 -11.40
C ARG A 574 11.33 -23.93 -10.47
N PHE A 575 10.57 -24.29 -9.44
CA PHE A 575 10.08 -23.35 -8.45
C PHE A 575 11.18 -22.92 -7.47
N MET A 576 12.12 -23.83 -7.17
CA MET A 576 13.16 -23.63 -6.17
C MET A 576 14.12 -22.50 -6.55
N ASP A 577 14.71 -21.86 -5.54
CA ASP A 577 15.81 -20.92 -5.75
C ASP A 577 17.02 -21.67 -6.33
N PRO A 578 17.57 -21.25 -7.48
CA PRO A 578 18.72 -21.92 -8.10
C PRO A 578 20.00 -21.95 -7.25
N SER A 579 20.07 -21.11 -6.20
CA SER A 579 21.18 -21.13 -5.24
C SER A 579 21.08 -22.26 -4.21
N LEU A 580 19.96 -22.99 -4.16
CA LEU A 580 19.78 -24.12 -3.27
C LEU A 580 20.30 -25.40 -3.91
N ASP A 581 21.33 -25.97 -3.29
CA ASP A 581 21.82 -27.30 -3.61
C ASP A 581 21.45 -28.28 -2.50
N ASP A 582 20.65 -29.28 -2.86
CA ASP A 582 20.26 -30.41 -2.01
C ASP A 582 20.88 -31.72 -2.55
N SER A 583 22.05 -31.62 -3.21
CA SER A 583 22.82 -32.76 -3.75
C SER A 583 23.06 -33.87 -2.72
N SER A 584 23.03 -33.54 -1.43
CA SER A 584 23.12 -34.51 -0.34
C SER A 584 21.81 -35.25 -0.01
N SER A 585 20.64 -34.81 -0.51
CA SER A 585 19.32 -35.44 -0.25
C SER A 585 18.16 -34.84 -1.08
N SER A 586 18.08 -35.13 -2.39
CA SER A 586 17.09 -34.55 -3.34
C SER A 586 15.60 -34.55 -2.93
N CYS A 587 15.20 -35.35 -1.95
CA CYS A 587 13.83 -35.40 -1.46
C CYS A 587 13.41 -34.25 -0.53
N LYS A 588 14.34 -33.50 0.10
CA LYS A 588 13.96 -32.54 1.16
C LYS A 588 13.37 -31.25 0.60
N LEU A 589 13.89 -30.72 -0.51
CA LEU A 589 13.31 -29.55 -1.18
C LEU A 589 11.87 -29.81 -1.64
N MET A 590 11.63 -30.94 -2.30
CA MET A 590 10.28 -31.33 -2.75
C MET A 590 9.36 -31.63 -1.57
N ALA A 591 9.87 -32.23 -0.48
CA ALA A 591 9.12 -32.40 0.75
C ALA A 591 8.68 -31.05 1.35
N CYS A 592 9.57 -30.05 1.38
CA CYS A 592 9.23 -28.70 1.85
C CYS A 592 8.12 -28.07 1.00
N MET A 593 8.20 -28.22 -0.32
CA MET A 593 7.15 -27.74 -1.22
C MET A 593 5.81 -28.43 -0.98
N GLN A 594 5.80 -29.75 -0.81
CA GLN A 594 4.58 -30.50 -0.49
C GLN A 594 3.97 -30.06 0.85
N VAL A 595 4.79 -29.92 1.89
CA VAL A 595 4.35 -29.40 3.19
C VAL A 595 3.74 -28.01 3.03
N ALA A 596 4.40 -27.12 2.28
CA ALA A 596 3.91 -25.77 2.02
C ALA A 596 2.55 -25.80 1.33
N LEU A 597 2.39 -26.64 0.30
CA LEU A 597 1.12 -26.81 -0.42
C LEU A 597 0.01 -27.37 0.48
N LEU A 598 0.30 -28.33 1.37
CA LEU A 598 -0.65 -28.84 2.37
C LEU A 598 -1.05 -27.76 3.40
N CYS A 599 -0.15 -26.84 3.72
CA CYS A 599 -0.44 -25.74 4.64
C CYS A 599 -1.36 -24.66 4.04
N ILE A 600 -1.30 -24.42 2.72
CA ILE A 600 -2.05 -23.32 2.06
C ILE A 600 -3.41 -23.74 1.46
N GLN A 601 -3.97 -24.86 1.92
CA GLN A 601 -5.24 -25.38 1.43
C GLN A 601 -6.40 -24.41 1.71
N GLU A 602 -7.38 -24.36 0.80
CA GLU A 602 -8.52 -23.46 0.95
C GLU A 602 -9.36 -23.79 2.18
N ASN A 603 -9.70 -25.06 2.37
CA ASN A 603 -10.41 -25.51 3.57
C ASN A 603 -9.39 -25.67 4.73
N PRO A 604 -9.56 -24.96 5.88
CA PRO A 604 -8.70 -25.13 7.04
C PRO A 604 -8.64 -26.58 7.57
N ASP A 605 -9.68 -27.40 7.35
CA ASP A 605 -9.69 -28.79 7.78
C ASP A 605 -8.73 -29.68 7.00
N HIS A 606 -8.40 -29.28 5.76
CA HIS A 606 -7.42 -29.99 4.93
C HIS A 606 -5.97 -29.59 5.27
N ARG A 607 -5.78 -28.54 6.07
CA ARG A 607 -4.45 -28.12 6.54
C ARG A 607 -4.03 -28.99 7.73
N PRO A 608 -2.73 -29.27 7.87
CA PRO A 608 -2.23 -30.07 8.98
C PRO A 608 -2.50 -29.40 10.33
N ASN A 609 -2.86 -30.20 11.33
CA ASN A 609 -3.04 -29.72 12.71
C ASN A 609 -1.70 -29.38 13.38
N ASN A 610 -0.66 -30.16 13.08
CA ASN A 610 0.69 -29.95 13.57
C ASN A 610 1.66 -29.96 12.37
N VAL A 611 2.25 -28.81 12.07
CA VAL A 611 3.17 -28.65 10.93
C VAL A 611 4.47 -29.43 11.16
N GLY A 612 4.94 -29.55 12.40
CA GLY A 612 6.19 -30.24 12.73
C GLY A 612 6.12 -31.75 12.53
N SER A 613 4.99 -32.38 12.85
CA SER A 613 4.81 -33.82 12.61
C SER A 613 4.79 -34.14 11.11
N VAL A 614 4.09 -33.33 10.31
CA VAL A 614 4.02 -33.50 8.84
C VAL A 614 5.37 -33.21 8.20
N PHE A 615 6.07 -32.15 8.63
CA PHE A 615 7.42 -31.84 8.13
C PHE A 615 8.41 -32.99 8.40
N ASN A 616 8.40 -33.54 9.61
CA ASN A 616 9.27 -34.65 9.98
C ASN A 616 8.91 -35.96 9.26
N ALA A 617 7.62 -36.24 9.06
CA ALA A 617 7.15 -37.40 8.31
C ALA A 617 7.58 -37.32 6.84
N GLN A 618 7.44 -36.15 6.21
CA GLN A 618 7.79 -35.95 4.81
C GLN A 618 9.30 -35.98 4.57
N LYS A 619 10.09 -35.48 5.54
CA LYS A 619 11.56 -35.59 5.55
C LYS A 619 12.07 -37.04 5.59
N ARG A 620 11.30 -37.96 6.17
CA ARG A 620 11.71 -39.37 6.38
C ARG A 620 11.21 -40.33 5.30
N ASN A 621 9.98 -40.16 4.80
CA ASN A 621 9.29 -41.23 4.06
C ASN A 621 8.76 -40.85 2.66
N CYS A 622 8.98 -39.63 2.14
CA CYS A 622 8.44 -39.21 0.82
C CYS A 622 6.96 -39.63 0.59
N SER A 623 6.11 -39.45 1.61
CA SER A 623 4.75 -40.02 1.63
C SER A 623 3.75 -39.20 0.78
N HIS A 624 2.72 -39.88 0.26
CA HIS A 624 1.80 -39.43 -0.80
C HIS A 624 0.53 -38.70 -0.31
N ALA A 625 0.65 -37.70 0.56
CA ALA A 625 -0.46 -36.76 0.72
C ALA A 625 -0.46 -35.81 -0.49
N CYS A 626 -1.39 -35.97 -1.43
CA CYS A 626 -1.52 -35.07 -2.57
C CYS A 626 -2.17 -33.75 -2.12
N PRO A 627 -1.45 -32.62 -2.18
CA PRO A 627 -2.06 -31.31 -1.99
C PRO A 627 -3.17 -31.07 -3.02
N LEU A 628 -4.29 -30.51 -2.59
CA LEU A 628 -5.31 -30.00 -3.51
C LEU A 628 -4.94 -28.56 -3.93
N ARG A 629 -5.73 -28.00 -4.83
CA ARG A 629 -5.51 -26.64 -5.35
C ARG A 629 -5.44 -25.61 -4.20
N PRO A 630 -4.47 -24.67 -4.23
CA PRO A 630 -4.31 -23.67 -3.18
C PRO A 630 -5.52 -22.73 -3.04
N ALA A 631 -5.63 -22.11 -1.87
CA ALA A 631 -6.58 -21.03 -1.64
C ALA A 631 -6.44 -19.88 -2.66
N PHE A 632 -7.56 -19.23 -2.98
CA PHE A 632 -7.65 -18.07 -3.88
C PHE A 632 -7.32 -18.36 -5.36
N SER A 633 -7.40 -19.61 -5.81
CA SER A 633 -7.17 -19.91 -7.22
C SER A 633 -8.33 -19.45 -8.13
N ILE A 634 -8.00 -18.84 -9.26
CA ILE A 634 -8.97 -18.31 -10.24
C ILE A 634 -9.72 -19.42 -10.98
N LYS A 635 -9.17 -20.65 -10.98
CA LYS A 635 -9.69 -21.80 -11.74
C LYS A 635 -10.47 -22.82 -10.88
N SER A 636 -11.00 -22.43 -9.71
CA SER A 636 -11.60 -23.35 -8.71
C SER A 636 -12.77 -24.23 -9.22
N ASN A 637 -13.34 -23.93 -10.39
CA ASN A 637 -14.50 -24.64 -10.95
C ASN A 637 -14.18 -25.78 -11.93
N GLU A 638 -12.92 -25.99 -12.32
CA GLU A 638 -12.59 -27.02 -13.34
C GLU A 638 -12.51 -28.45 -12.77
N ASP A 639 -12.09 -28.64 -11.52
CA ASP A 639 -11.84 -30.00 -10.96
C ASP A 639 -13.05 -30.61 -10.20
N LYS A 640 -14.16 -29.87 -10.01
CA LYS A 640 -15.41 -30.46 -9.46
C LYS A 640 -16.25 -31.20 -10.53
N LEU A 641 -15.86 -31.10 -11.80
CA LEU A 641 -16.56 -31.70 -12.94
C LEU A 641 -16.01 -33.08 -13.34
N SER A 642 -14.96 -33.59 -12.70
CA SER A 642 -14.33 -34.86 -13.10
C SER A 642 -15.00 -36.12 -12.53
N VAL A 643 -16.12 -36.00 -11.80
CA VAL A 643 -16.79 -37.16 -11.18
C VAL A 643 -18.18 -37.43 -11.76
N ASN A 644 -18.88 -36.45 -12.32
CA ASN A 644 -20.25 -36.65 -12.80
C ASN A 644 -20.44 -36.21 -14.26
N ASP A 645 -20.76 -37.21 -15.07
CA ASP A 645 -21.51 -37.16 -16.32
C ASP A 645 -20.82 -36.71 -17.61
N ALA A 646 -20.43 -37.76 -18.34
CA ALA A 646 -20.61 -37.86 -19.77
C ALA A 646 -21.99 -37.35 -20.22
N THR A 647 -21.98 -36.74 -21.42
CA THR A 647 -23.08 -36.30 -22.31
C THR A 647 -23.28 -34.79 -22.46
N THR A 648 -23.31 -34.44 -23.75
CA THR A 648 -23.81 -33.22 -24.40
C THR A 648 -22.84 -32.05 -24.61
N SER A 649 -22.85 -31.60 -25.85
CA SER A 649 -21.82 -30.87 -26.57
C SER A 649 -21.98 -29.34 -26.50
N SER A 650 -20.86 -28.70 -26.87
CA SER A 650 -20.76 -27.40 -27.56
C SER A 650 -21.21 -26.15 -26.78
N GLN A 651 -20.24 -25.33 -26.37
CA GLN A 651 -20.06 -23.96 -26.87
C GLN A 651 -18.78 -23.33 -26.29
N GLN A 652 -17.93 -22.84 -27.19
CA GLN A 652 -16.72 -22.08 -26.89
C GLN A 652 -17.10 -20.74 -26.26
N ASN A 653 -16.56 -20.42 -25.08
CA ASN A 653 -16.63 -19.09 -24.49
C ASN A 653 -15.26 -18.40 -24.57
N ILE A 654 -15.25 -17.29 -25.31
CA ILE A 654 -14.15 -16.37 -25.49
C ILE A 654 -14.08 -15.46 -24.25
N LEU A 655 -12.92 -15.43 -23.59
CA LEU A 655 -12.63 -14.61 -22.41
C LEU A 655 -12.45 -13.12 -22.78
N SER A 656 -12.99 -12.25 -21.92
CA SER A 656 -12.77 -10.81 -21.92
C SER A 656 -12.00 -10.44 -20.66
N VAL A 657 -10.78 -9.91 -20.81
CA VAL A 657 -9.99 -9.34 -19.71
C VAL A 657 -10.63 -8.04 -19.27
N ASN A 658 -11.24 -8.03 -18.07
CA ASN A 658 -11.56 -6.83 -17.29
C ASN A 658 -11.49 -7.23 -15.81
N ASP A 659 -10.57 -6.61 -15.06
CA ASP A 659 -10.46 -6.71 -13.59
C ASP A 659 -11.59 -5.91 -12.91
N ALA A 660 -12.81 -6.45 -12.94
CA ALA A 660 -13.90 -5.98 -12.11
C ALA A 660 -14.48 -7.16 -11.32
N THR A 661 -14.24 -7.15 -10.02
CA THR A 661 -14.76 -8.12 -9.06
C THR A 661 -16.29 -8.01 -8.98
N ILE A 662 -17.00 -9.06 -9.40
CA ILE A 662 -18.39 -9.31 -9.01
C ILE A 662 -18.34 -10.00 -7.64
N SER A 663 -19.10 -9.50 -6.67
CA SER A 663 -19.27 -10.14 -5.36
C SER A 663 -20.76 -10.32 -5.06
N ASP A 664 -21.30 -11.52 -5.24
CA ASP A 664 -22.66 -11.86 -4.78
C ASP A 664 -22.75 -11.76 -3.24
N LEU A 665 -23.84 -11.14 -2.77
CA LEU A 665 -24.18 -10.88 -1.37
C LEU A 665 -25.52 -11.53 -1.04
N VAL A 666 -25.59 -12.35 0.03
CA VAL A 666 -26.82 -12.60 0.81
C VAL A 666 -26.42 -13.18 2.20
N PRO A 667 -27.17 -12.97 3.32
CA PRO A 667 -27.90 -11.79 3.82
C PRO A 667 -27.51 -11.41 5.28
N ARG A 668 -27.90 -10.20 5.71
CA ARG A 668 -28.64 -10.00 6.97
C ARG A 668 -29.63 -8.86 6.80
#